data_AF-A0A943PEW0-F1
#
_entry.id   AF-A0A943PEW0-F1
#
_cell.length_a   1.000
_cell.length_b   1.000
_cell.length_c   1.000
_cell.angle_alpha   90.00
_cell.angle_beta   90.00
_cell.angle_gamma   90.00
#
_symmetry.space_group_name_H-M   'P 1'
#
loop_
_entity.id
_entity.type
_entity.pdbx_description
1 polymer ?
#
loop_
_entity_poly.entity_id
_entity_poly.type
_entity_poly.pdbx_seq_one_letter_code
_entity_poly.pdbx_strand_id
1 'polypeptide(L)'
;MELNKLEQSFKLNHFNTEDDIKIHFHSDIVKPLLEKVNPMMASQYRSEDNLLAGGRTDATFQNISFELKKYKYFQNVNGVNEALYGRNDKDHGLYDYIISNAGISGSETIDAMKFKLLNSIGVGFDGNTFIFARFVPSPTFQKINTDKLKIDIDINLSVSFNYEVKDFASGLKRLALLLKQQDKIALNKKNLISIINPKSPFVRKSIKTIYDELQFNLNDLNGSTRVRTLYKEWDRVFGTMYGEDDEATSFTEVSSVIKETYGYSEDVTIDSKVYLFALQTFFNMFLKLLIYSFLAQLVSPTFKAESLTKPQIDKLFDGELNKYESLVNNFFESHFMEWFTYTCSESKFDTTVVNNILDVVNQFDLSTYILKPEEIQDILQEVYMELIPAEMRHLMGEYFSPDWIVEHALDLVGYKGDIEKTLIDPTAGSGTFLTHAIKRIVSNADGKLSRNDIDKITHNVIGFDINPISVVSAKANYILAVFSSCDDAVFEDFADPINVPIYIADSILSPVVYTEESELTLSIDTSVGKFQIPKFEDYSLASEFLKILSKNIDDKCDFEIFWNTVENRFVDTQYKNVVEELFDRLYTLHRAGNDSFWPIILRNSFAPILIGNKFDFVVGNPPWIAWKSMSKSYREGTLEIWKSYGIFEKNAYDKKTTHDDFGMAVTYVAVDKYLKNNGNMVFLLPASFLKSTKGGEGFRKLSITRFGQNVPFRIDAVDDFSNVKLFTIPTIAIKIIKGVEMVYPMNAYKVWEQIGKKTPIDSHAKWNEVTKKLRFEILSAQPVDGNDKQSSWLTLPDMEFANKVLDSSKPRYYSGRKGIEPAGAKGVYLLKKPIKCRDGLMLIENCIERQRRKDFLKKGVHKDKVEETYIFPMLGGRNIAKWQVKSNEYILVPHTAKHKYGIPVKELVKTAPKTNDWLNFYHDELLASRIQNGKFFNANTQPYYRLDNVGEYTYAPYKVLWKEQTGSMSAVVVGSYLESIPDADKNLFSEDKTIVVDSKVLMLGLNNIDEAHYVCGIINATDIVNIIDGYAISTNRGVDVLKYLAIPKFDSDNQLHKKIAEYSKNIHNAFKTNANANVCELEALLNIAVRKIFE
;
A
#
# COMPACT_ATOMS: atom_id res chain seq x y z
N MET A 1 -15.53 -32.03 26.60
CA MET A 1 -16.75 -32.86 26.50
C MET A 1 -16.74 -33.43 25.10
N GLU A 2 -16.76 -34.75 24.93
CA GLU A 2 -16.79 -35.34 23.60
C GLU A 2 -18.22 -35.28 23.07
N LEU A 3 -18.44 -34.52 22.00
CA LEU A 3 -19.76 -34.37 21.37
C LEU A 3 -20.36 -35.74 20.99
N ASN A 4 -19.52 -36.71 20.64
CA ASN A 4 -19.92 -38.10 20.36
C ASN A 4 -20.66 -38.75 21.54
N LYS A 5 -20.34 -38.39 22.80
CA LYS A 5 -21.05 -38.92 23.97
C LYS A 5 -22.46 -38.35 24.10
N LEU A 6 -22.67 -37.09 23.71
CA LEU A 6 -24.02 -36.50 23.67
C LEU A 6 -24.85 -37.15 22.57
N GLU A 7 -24.26 -37.34 21.39
CA GLU A 7 -24.91 -38.04 20.29
C GLU A 7 -25.30 -39.49 20.69
N GLN A 8 -24.37 -40.24 21.28
CA GLN A 8 -24.66 -41.59 21.77
C GLN A 8 -25.77 -41.58 22.82
N SER A 9 -25.70 -40.68 23.80
CA SER A 9 -26.71 -40.55 24.85
C SER A 9 -28.09 -40.25 24.26
N PHE A 10 -28.17 -39.30 23.33
CA PHE A 10 -29.43 -38.94 22.68
C PHE A 10 -29.99 -40.10 21.84
N LYS A 11 -29.14 -40.84 21.12
CA LYS A 11 -29.53 -41.98 20.27
C LYS A 11 -29.98 -43.21 21.06
N LEU A 12 -29.74 -43.28 22.37
CA LEU A 12 -30.23 -44.38 23.23
C LEU A 12 -31.73 -44.25 23.56
N ASN A 13 -32.32 -43.07 23.35
CA ASN A 13 -33.74 -42.83 23.61
C ASN A 13 -34.63 -43.37 22.48
N HIS A 14 -35.91 -43.58 22.80
CA HIS A 14 -36.93 -43.99 21.83
C HIS A 14 -37.87 -42.80 21.55
N PHE A 15 -37.98 -42.40 20.29
CA PHE A 15 -38.77 -41.23 19.86
C PHE A 15 -40.07 -41.67 19.18
N ASN A 16 -41.19 -41.57 19.89
CA ASN A 16 -42.51 -41.92 19.36
C ASN A 16 -43.32 -40.68 18.94
N THR A 17 -43.04 -39.53 19.57
CA THR A 17 -43.72 -38.26 19.36
C THR A 17 -42.72 -37.13 19.10
N GLU A 18 -43.21 -35.98 18.65
CA GLU A 18 -42.41 -34.76 18.55
C GLU A 18 -41.96 -34.28 19.93
N ASP A 19 -42.82 -34.39 20.94
CA ASP A 19 -42.51 -33.98 22.33
C ASP A 19 -41.35 -34.80 22.94
N ASP A 20 -41.23 -36.09 22.59
CA ASP A 20 -40.08 -36.91 23.00
C ASP A 20 -38.77 -36.27 22.50
N ILE A 21 -38.74 -35.79 21.26
CA ILE A 21 -37.57 -35.09 20.69
C ILE A 21 -37.35 -33.77 21.41
N LYS A 22 -38.39 -32.98 21.71
CA LYS A 22 -38.25 -31.71 22.43
C LYS A 22 -37.61 -31.89 23.80
N ILE A 23 -38.09 -32.87 24.57
CA ILE A 23 -37.61 -33.17 25.91
C ILE A 23 -36.13 -33.57 25.86
N HIS A 24 -35.80 -34.56 25.02
CA HIS A 24 -34.45 -35.11 24.93
C HIS A 24 -33.48 -34.14 24.25
N PHE A 25 -33.94 -33.29 23.33
CA PHE A 25 -33.11 -32.27 22.72
C PHE A 25 -32.64 -31.26 23.77
N HIS A 26 -33.54 -30.86 24.67
CA HIS A 26 -33.13 -30.01 25.78
C HIS A 26 -32.28 -30.76 26.82
N SER A 27 -32.70 -31.94 27.30
CA SER A 27 -32.02 -32.63 28.42
C SER A 27 -30.67 -33.23 28.05
N ASP A 28 -30.54 -33.79 26.85
CA ASP A 28 -29.39 -34.61 26.48
C ASP A 28 -28.42 -33.85 25.56
N ILE A 29 -28.88 -32.77 24.92
CA ILE A 29 -28.07 -31.97 24.00
C ILE A 29 -27.88 -30.54 24.52
N VAL A 30 -28.93 -29.71 24.54
CA VAL A 30 -28.80 -28.27 24.76
C VAL A 30 -28.34 -27.94 26.17
N LYS A 31 -28.93 -28.53 27.21
CA LYS A 31 -28.56 -28.25 28.60
C LYS A 31 -27.12 -28.66 28.92
N PRO A 32 -26.64 -29.89 28.60
CA PRO A 32 -25.24 -30.26 28.80
C PRO A 32 -24.28 -29.39 27.99
N LEU A 33 -24.66 -28.98 26.77
CA LEU A 33 -23.88 -28.03 25.98
C LEU A 33 -23.79 -26.68 26.67
N LEU A 34 -24.91 -26.06 27.03
CA LEU A 34 -24.95 -24.76 27.70
C LEU A 34 -24.16 -24.77 29.02
N GLU A 35 -24.32 -25.78 29.85
CA GLU A 35 -23.54 -25.92 31.10
C GLU A 35 -22.02 -25.96 30.83
N LYS A 36 -21.60 -26.44 29.65
CA LYS A 36 -20.19 -26.52 29.28
C LYS A 36 -19.68 -25.27 28.56
N VAL A 37 -20.41 -24.74 27.59
CA VAL A 37 -19.96 -23.66 26.70
C VAL A 37 -20.46 -22.28 27.11
N ASN A 38 -21.60 -22.20 27.81
CA ASN A 38 -22.23 -20.95 28.25
C ASN A 38 -22.93 -21.08 29.62
N PRO A 39 -22.18 -21.42 30.69
CA PRO A 39 -22.77 -21.74 31.99
C PRO A 39 -23.51 -20.58 32.65
N MET A 40 -23.10 -19.32 32.38
CA MET A 40 -23.71 -18.13 32.99
C MET A 40 -25.10 -17.83 32.42
N MET A 41 -25.38 -18.24 31.18
CA MET A 41 -26.65 -17.97 30.50
C MET A 41 -27.48 -19.25 30.32
N ALA A 42 -27.07 -20.39 30.88
CA ALA A 42 -27.80 -21.65 30.76
C ALA A 42 -29.28 -21.55 31.23
N SER A 43 -29.59 -20.62 32.14
CA SER A 43 -30.96 -20.33 32.61
C SER A 43 -31.80 -19.47 31.67
N GLN A 44 -31.22 -18.94 30.57
CA GLN A 44 -31.92 -18.08 29.61
C GLN A 44 -32.62 -18.86 28.49
N TYR A 45 -32.44 -20.19 28.41
CA TYR A 45 -33.18 -21.04 27.48
C TYR A 45 -34.67 -21.06 27.86
N ARG A 46 -35.54 -20.68 26.91
CA ARG A 46 -36.99 -20.62 27.13
C ARG A 46 -37.66 -21.65 26.23
N SER A 47 -38.40 -22.59 26.83
CA SER A 47 -39.24 -23.52 26.09
C SER A 47 -40.56 -22.85 25.72
N GLU A 48 -41.07 -23.15 24.52
CA GLU A 48 -42.39 -22.73 24.04
C GLU A 48 -42.64 -21.20 24.08
N ASP A 49 -41.68 -20.43 23.60
CA ASP A 49 -41.71 -18.96 23.68
C ASP A 49 -42.65 -18.33 22.62
N ASN A 50 -43.45 -17.35 23.04
CA ASN A 50 -44.34 -16.61 22.13
C ASN A 50 -43.65 -15.30 21.73
N LEU A 51 -43.29 -15.17 20.46
CA LEU A 51 -42.57 -13.99 19.97
C LEU A 51 -43.51 -12.79 19.82
N LEU A 52 -42.99 -11.60 20.11
CA LEU A 52 -43.77 -10.34 20.14
C LEU A 52 -44.48 -10.04 18.81
N ALA A 53 -43.81 -10.35 17.70
CA ALA A 53 -44.32 -10.14 16.35
C ALA A 53 -45.13 -11.34 15.80
N GLY A 54 -45.41 -12.36 16.61
CA GLY A 54 -46.19 -13.54 16.24
C GLY A 54 -45.33 -14.79 16.00
N GLY A 55 -45.97 -15.95 16.14
CA GLY A 55 -45.34 -17.27 16.14
C GLY A 55 -45.02 -17.81 17.55
N ARG A 56 -45.17 -19.13 17.74
CA ARG A 56 -44.75 -19.86 18.94
C ARG A 56 -43.65 -20.83 18.53
N THR A 57 -42.42 -20.50 18.89
CA THR A 57 -41.25 -21.34 18.62
C THR A 57 -41.11 -22.39 19.71
N ASP A 58 -40.55 -23.56 19.38
CA ASP A 58 -40.39 -24.64 20.37
C ASP A 58 -39.44 -24.27 21.49
N ALA A 59 -38.43 -23.45 21.18
CA ALA A 59 -37.63 -22.78 22.18
C ALA A 59 -36.92 -21.55 21.62
N THR A 60 -36.49 -20.66 22.53
CA THR A 60 -35.54 -19.59 22.22
C THR A 60 -34.33 -19.65 23.13
N PHE A 61 -33.20 -19.23 22.58
CA PHE A 61 -32.01 -18.88 23.34
C PHE A 61 -31.37 -17.66 22.68
N GLN A 62 -31.49 -16.49 23.31
CA GLN A 62 -31.04 -15.22 22.75
C GLN A 62 -31.62 -14.96 21.33
N ASN A 63 -30.76 -14.74 20.34
CA ASN A 63 -31.06 -14.55 18.93
C ASN A 63 -31.32 -15.87 18.16
N ILE A 64 -31.33 -17.01 18.86
CA ILE A 64 -31.57 -18.34 18.28
C ILE A 64 -33.02 -18.76 18.51
N SER A 65 -33.71 -19.13 17.43
CA SER A 65 -35.04 -19.72 17.47
C SER A 65 -34.97 -21.20 17.08
N PHE A 66 -35.62 -22.08 17.86
CA PHE A 66 -35.61 -23.52 17.63
C PHE A 66 -36.96 -24.01 17.09
N GLU A 67 -36.90 -24.89 16.08
CA GLU A 67 -38.07 -25.58 15.52
C GLU A 67 -37.79 -27.09 15.48
N LEU A 68 -38.51 -27.86 16.26
CA LEU A 68 -38.28 -29.28 16.48
C LEU A 68 -39.38 -30.09 15.80
N LYS A 69 -38.99 -31.17 15.12
CA LYS A 69 -39.93 -32.04 14.38
C LYS A 69 -39.79 -33.49 14.82
N LYS A 70 -40.80 -34.30 14.46
CA LYS A 70 -40.80 -35.75 14.71
C LYS A 70 -39.60 -36.47 14.08
N TYR A 71 -39.30 -37.66 14.59
CA TYR A 71 -38.09 -38.38 14.22
C TYR A 71 -37.91 -38.57 12.71
N LYS A 72 -36.75 -38.17 12.17
CA LYS A 72 -36.38 -38.29 10.74
C LYS A 72 -37.32 -37.57 9.76
N TYR A 73 -38.02 -36.53 10.20
CA TYR A 73 -38.95 -35.79 9.35
C TYR A 73 -38.29 -35.01 8.20
N PHE A 74 -37.03 -34.60 8.36
CA PHE A 74 -36.27 -33.85 7.36
C PHE A 74 -35.75 -34.72 6.21
N GLN A 75 -36.00 -36.04 6.23
CA GLN A 75 -35.72 -36.91 5.07
C GLN A 75 -36.59 -36.55 3.86
N ASN A 76 -37.74 -35.91 4.08
CA ASN A 76 -38.61 -35.44 3.02
C ASN A 76 -38.48 -33.92 2.86
N VAL A 77 -38.46 -33.44 1.60
CA VAL A 77 -38.43 -32.00 1.27
C VAL A 77 -39.59 -31.24 1.94
N ASN A 78 -40.76 -31.89 2.06
CA ASN A 78 -41.91 -31.30 2.75
C ASN A 78 -41.63 -31.03 4.23
N GLY A 79 -40.89 -31.91 4.92
CA GLY A 79 -40.55 -31.71 6.34
C GLY A 79 -39.54 -30.58 6.54
N VAL A 80 -38.58 -30.43 5.62
CA VAL A 80 -37.64 -29.31 5.59
C VAL A 80 -38.39 -27.99 5.34
N ASN A 81 -39.25 -27.94 4.32
CA ASN A 81 -40.04 -26.76 3.99
C ASN A 81 -41.00 -26.38 5.12
N GLU A 82 -41.61 -27.37 5.79
CA GLU A 82 -42.47 -27.13 6.93
C GLU A 82 -41.70 -26.47 8.09
N ALA A 83 -40.49 -26.95 8.40
CA ALA A 83 -39.67 -26.31 9.44
C ALA A 83 -39.22 -24.89 9.05
N LEU A 84 -38.89 -24.66 7.77
CA LEU A 84 -38.43 -23.36 7.30
C LEU A 84 -39.55 -22.31 7.19
N TYR A 85 -40.72 -22.70 6.67
CA TYR A 85 -41.78 -21.76 6.26
C TYR A 85 -43.15 -22.03 6.88
N GLY A 86 -43.31 -23.11 7.65
CA GLY A 86 -44.61 -23.55 8.20
C GLY A 86 -45.46 -24.35 7.20
N ARG A 87 -46.54 -24.97 7.68
CA ARG A 87 -47.44 -25.85 6.89
C ARG A 87 -48.34 -25.11 5.90
N ASN A 88 -48.68 -23.85 6.19
CA ASN A 88 -49.62 -23.05 5.43
C ASN A 88 -49.44 -21.55 5.75
N ASP A 89 -50.27 -20.70 5.17
CA ASP A 89 -50.19 -19.24 5.31
C ASP A 89 -50.48 -18.71 6.74
N LYS A 90 -50.88 -19.58 7.68
CA LYS A 90 -51.13 -19.23 9.08
C LYS A 90 -50.12 -19.83 10.05
N ASP A 91 -49.36 -20.81 9.60
CA ASP A 91 -48.39 -21.54 10.40
C ASP A 91 -47.00 -20.93 10.18
N HIS A 92 -46.28 -20.64 11.26
CA HIS A 92 -44.97 -20.00 11.22
C HIS A 92 -43.86 -21.04 11.08
N GLY A 93 -42.79 -20.68 10.39
CA GLY A 93 -41.55 -21.47 10.36
C GLY A 93 -40.33 -20.65 10.79
N LEU A 94 -39.14 -21.23 10.69
CA LEU A 94 -37.87 -20.56 11.01
C LEU A 94 -37.69 -19.21 10.31
N TYR A 95 -38.14 -19.07 9.06
CA TYR A 95 -38.13 -17.79 8.34
C TYR A 95 -38.84 -16.68 9.14
N ASP A 96 -40.04 -16.98 9.61
CA ASP A 96 -40.87 -16.04 10.37
C ASP A 96 -40.31 -15.82 11.78
N TYR A 97 -39.86 -16.89 12.45
CA TYR A 97 -39.29 -16.80 13.79
C TYR A 97 -38.01 -15.95 13.83
N ILE A 98 -37.15 -16.06 12.82
CA ILE A 98 -35.93 -15.24 12.72
C ILE A 98 -36.28 -13.75 12.59
N ILE A 99 -37.26 -13.40 11.75
CA ILE A 99 -37.71 -12.01 11.59
C ILE A 99 -38.34 -11.49 12.89
N SER A 100 -39.22 -12.29 13.51
CA SER A 100 -39.95 -11.96 14.73
C SER A 100 -38.99 -11.79 15.92
N ASN A 101 -37.99 -12.66 16.05
CA ASN A 101 -36.97 -12.61 17.12
C ASN A 101 -35.94 -11.49 16.89
N ALA A 102 -35.66 -11.11 15.64
CA ALA A 102 -34.75 -10.00 15.32
C ALA A 102 -35.24 -8.64 15.86
N GLY A 103 -36.56 -8.51 16.10
CA GLY A 103 -37.14 -7.29 16.66
C GLY A 103 -36.97 -6.06 15.77
N ILE A 104 -37.10 -6.22 14.45
CA ILE A 104 -37.06 -5.13 13.48
C ILE A 104 -38.31 -4.25 13.60
N SER A 105 -38.17 -2.94 13.39
CA SER A 105 -39.30 -2.00 13.44
C SER A 105 -39.19 -0.93 12.34
N GLY A 106 -40.33 -0.50 11.79
CA GLY A 106 -40.39 0.47 10.68
C GLY A 106 -39.79 1.85 10.97
N SER A 107 -39.48 2.17 12.23
CA SER A 107 -38.82 3.41 12.65
C SER A 107 -37.29 3.37 12.57
N GLU A 108 -36.69 2.20 12.31
CA GLU A 108 -35.24 2.02 12.25
C GLU A 108 -34.67 2.29 10.86
N THR A 109 -33.36 2.55 10.77
CA THR A 109 -32.68 2.68 9.47
C THR A 109 -32.59 1.33 8.77
N ILE A 110 -32.53 1.33 7.44
CA ILE A 110 -32.33 0.12 6.62
C ILE A 110 -31.12 -0.69 7.10
N ASP A 111 -30.02 -0.02 7.42
CA ASP A 111 -28.80 -0.66 7.90
C ASP A 111 -29.00 -1.32 9.29
N ALA A 112 -29.77 -0.70 10.19
CA ALA A 112 -30.07 -1.27 11.51
C ALA A 112 -30.96 -2.51 11.39
N MET A 113 -31.98 -2.48 10.52
CA MET A 113 -32.83 -3.65 10.25
C MET A 113 -32.02 -4.79 9.63
N LYS A 114 -31.18 -4.47 8.64
CA LYS A 114 -30.27 -5.44 8.00
C LYS A 114 -29.35 -6.08 9.05
N PHE A 115 -28.74 -5.28 9.92
CA PHE A 115 -27.86 -5.77 10.98
C PHE A 115 -28.57 -6.75 11.94
N LYS A 116 -29.80 -6.44 12.36
CA LYS A 116 -30.58 -7.32 13.24
C LYS A 116 -30.93 -8.67 12.59
N LEU A 117 -31.36 -8.64 11.33
CA LEU A 117 -31.69 -9.86 10.57
C LEU A 117 -30.45 -10.73 10.32
N LEU A 118 -29.33 -10.13 9.94
CA LEU A 118 -28.07 -10.85 9.70
C LEU A 118 -27.49 -11.51 10.96
N ASN A 119 -27.94 -11.10 12.15
CA ASN A 119 -27.50 -11.67 13.42
C ASN A 119 -28.48 -12.69 14.00
N SER A 120 -29.66 -12.92 13.41
CA SER A 120 -30.65 -13.85 13.95
C SER A 120 -30.56 -15.22 13.26
N ILE A 121 -30.72 -16.30 14.02
CA ILE A 121 -30.43 -17.67 13.55
C ILE A 121 -31.58 -18.61 13.91
N GLY A 122 -31.97 -19.46 12.97
CA GLY A 122 -32.95 -20.53 13.17
C GLY A 122 -32.28 -21.89 13.21
N VAL A 123 -32.66 -22.74 14.17
CA VAL A 123 -32.17 -24.11 14.30
C VAL A 123 -33.36 -25.08 14.24
N GLY A 124 -33.43 -25.86 13.17
CA GLY A 124 -34.35 -26.97 13.03
C GLY A 124 -33.70 -28.27 13.49
N PHE A 125 -34.43 -29.15 14.18
CA PHE A 125 -33.93 -30.50 14.50
C PHE A 125 -35.06 -31.55 14.54
N ASP A 126 -34.86 -32.67 13.86
CA ASP A 126 -35.87 -33.75 13.75
C ASP A 126 -35.45 -35.03 14.49
N GLY A 127 -34.53 -34.95 15.45
CA GLY A 127 -33.98 -36.11 16.15
C GLY A 127 -32.87 -36.86 15.38
N ASN A 128 -32.61 -36.53 14.12
CA ASN A 128 -31.54 -37.15 13.33
C ASN A 128 -30.68 -36.12 12.56
N THR A 129 -31.30 -35.05 12.09
CA THR A 129 -30.76 -34.10 11.12
C THR A 129 -31.05 -32.70 11.63
N PHE A 130 -30.08 -31.80 11.43
CA PHE A 130 -30.19 -30.39 11.77
C PHE A 130 -30.45 -29.55 10.52
N ILE A 131 -31.19 -28.46 10.71
CA ILE A 131 -31.33 -27.36 9.75
C ILE A 131 -30.81 -26.10 10.43
N PHE A 132 -29.93 -25.34 9.78
CA PHE A 132 -29.55 -24.01 10.24
C PHE A 132 -29.99 -23.00 9.20
N ALA A 133 -30.84 -22.06 9.58
CA ALA A 133 -31.42 -21.05 8.70
C ALA A 133 -31.02 -19.65 9.13
N ARG A 134 -30.70 -18.77 8.17
CA ARG A 134 -30.33 -17.36 8.45
C ARG A 134 -30.55 -16.46 7.24
N PHE A 135 -30.59 -15.16 7.49
CA PHE A 135 -30.41 -14.16 6.42
C PHE A 135 -28.92 -13.92 6.16
N VAL A 136 -28.55 -13.77 4.89
CA VAL A 136 -27.19 -13.43 4.45
C VAL A 136 -27.21 -12.17 3.58
N PRO A 137 -26.11 -11.41 3.45
CA PRO A 137 -26.05 -10.26 2.56
C PRO A 137 -26.30 -10.68 1.10
N SER A 138 -27.12 -9.93 0.37
CA SER A 138 -27.42 -10.17 -1.04
C SER A 138 -27.12 -8.93 -1.88
N PRO A 139 -26.60 -9.08 -3.11
CA PRO A 139 -26.38 -7.95 -4.02
C PRO A 139 -27.70 -7.36 -4.56
N THR A 140 -28.81 -8.10 -4.44
CA THR A 140 -30.13 -7.68 -4.90
C THR A 140 -31.02 -7.29 -3.73
N PHE A 141 -31.79 -6.21 -3.87
CA PHE A 141 -32.84 -5.85 -2.93
C PHE A 141 -34.06 -6.76 -3.14
N GLN A 142 -34.52 -7.39 -2.06
CA GLN A 142 -35.70 -8.26 -2.06
C GLN A 142 -36.68 -7.79 -0.99
N LYS A 143 -37.99 -7.93 -1.28
CA LYS A 143 -39.04 -7.65 -0.30
C LYS A 143 -39.03 -8.76 0.76
N ILE A 144 -38.95 -8.38 2.02
CA ILE A 144 -39.11 -9.33 3.13
C ILE A 144 -40.58 -9.65 3.29
N ASN A 145 -40.93 -10.94 3.34
CA ASN A 145 -42.30 -11.35 3.57
C ASN A 145 -42.60 -11.30 5.07
N THR A 146 -43.51 -10.40 5.47
CA THR A 146 -43.99 -10.30 6.86
C THR A 146 -45.47 -10.60 6.99
N ASP A 147 -46.11 -11.19 5.97
CA ASP A 147 -47.56 -11.38 5.89
C ASP A 147 -48.12 -12.24 7.05
N LYS A 148 -47.29 -13.15 7.59
CA LYS A 148 -47.60 -14.00 8.74
C LYS A 148 -47.38 -13.32 10.10
N LEU A 149 -46.68 -12.19 10.11
CA LEU A 149 -46.22 -11.52 11.31
C LEU A 149 -47.07 -10.28 11.60
N LYS A 150 -47.15 -9.90 12.87
CA LYS A 150 -47.76 -8.65 13.33
C LYS A 150 -46.77 -7.48 13.17
N ILE A 151 -46.14 -7.41 11.99
CA ILE A 151 -45.16 -6.40 11.62
C ILE A 151 -45.61 -5.79 10.29
N ASP A 152 -45.94 -4.51 10.32
CA ASP A 152 -46.31 -3.75 9.11
C ASP A 152 -45.05 -3.02 8.58
N ILE A 153 -44.21 -3.75 7.85
CA ILE A 153 -42.97 -3.24 7.25
C ILE A 153 -42.96 -3.60 5.76
N ASP A 154 -43.18 -2.60 4.89
CA ASP A 154 -43.01 -2.73 3.44
C ASP A 154 -41.62 -2.21 3.02
N ILE A 155 -40.59 -3.01 3.24
CA ILE A 155 -39.19 -2.62 2.98
C ILE A 155 -38.47 -3.68 2.15
N ASN A 156 -37.76 -3.20 1.13
CA ASN A 156 -36.81 -3.99 0.37
C ASN A 156 -35.44 -3.95 1.06
N LEU A 157 -34.89 -5.11 1.41
CA LEU A 157 -33.57 -5.24 2.02
C LEU A 157 -32.63 -6.02 1.11
N SER A 158 -31.34 -5.69 1.14
CA SER A 158 -30.29 -6.39 0.39
C SER A 158 -29.83 -7.65 1.14
N VAL A 159 -30.77 -8.56 1.43
CA VAL A 159 -30.51 -9.83 2.13
C VAL A 159 -31.26 -10.97 1.45
N SER A 160 -30.73 -12.19 1.56
CA SER A 160 -31.39 -13.41 1.10
C SER A 160 -31.49 -14.43 2.23
N PHE A 161 -32.54 -15.25 2.22
CA PHE A 161 -32.73 -16.31 3.19
C PHE A 161 -32.07 -17.60 2.71
N ASN A 162 -31.12 -18.11 3.50
CA ASN A 162 -30.37 -19.32 3.19
C ASN A 162 -30.52 -20.32 4.33
N TYR A 163 -30.43 -21.62 4.02
CA TYR A 163 -30.37 -22.66 5.02
C TYR A 163 -29.37 -23.76 4.63
N GLU A 164 -28.84 -24.44 5.64
CA GLU A 164 -28.00 -25.62 5.50
C GLU A 164 -28.61 -26.80 6.25
N VAL A 165 -28.48 -28.00 5.66
CA VAL A 165 -28.88 -29.27 6.29
C VAL A 165 -27.61 -29.99 6.70
N LYS A 166 -27.54 -30.44 7.96
CA LYS A 166 -26.39 -31.12 8.54
C LYS A 166 -26.82 -32.45 9.16
N ASP A 167 -25.98 -33.47 9.04
CA ASP A 167 -26.15 -34.69 9.82
C ASP A 167 -26.05 -34.40 11.33
N PHE A 168 -26.34 -35.41 12.15
CA PHE A 168 -26.35 -35.25 13.61
C PHE A 168 -25.01 -34.73 14.16
N ALA A 169 -23.89 -35.33 13.77
CA ALA A 169 -22.58 -35.03 14.34
C ALA A 169 -22.11 -33.64 13.94
N SER A 170 -22.21 -33.31 12.64
CA SER A 170 -21.88 -32.00 12.09
C SER A 170 -22.80 -30.91 12.64
N GLY A 171 -24.10 -31.20 12.76
CA GLY A 171 -25.07 -30.28 13.33
C GLY A 171 -24.86 -30.04 14.83
N LEU A 172 -24.45 -31.06 15.58
CA LEU A 172 -24.11 -30.92 16.99
C LEU A 172 -22.86 -30.03 17.18
N LYS A 173 -21.84 -30.17 16.32
CA LYS A 173 -20.67 -29.27 16.29
C LYS A 173 -21.11 -27.81 16.04
N ARG A 174 -21.95 -27.60 15.02
CA ARG A 174 -22.48 -26.28 14.65
C ARG A 174 -23.30 -25.64 15.77
N LEU A 175 -24.20 -26.41 16.40
CA LEU A 175 -24.99 -25.96 17.53
C LEU A 175 -24.10 -25.57 18.72
N ALA A 176 -23.05 -26.35 19.01
CA ALA A 176 -22.10 -26.02 20.07
C ALA A 176 -21.39 -24.69 19.83
N LEU A 177 -21.02 -24.38 18.58
CA LEU A 177 -20.44 -23.07 18.21
C LEU A 177 -21.44 -21.93 18.41
N LEU A 178 -22.69 -22.12 18.00
CA LEU A 178 -23.77 -21.13 18.18
C LEU A 178 -24.04 -20.84 19.66
N LEU A 179 -24.20 -21.87 20.49
CA LEU A 179 -24.48 -21.72 21.91
C LEU A 179 -23.31 -21.13 22.70
N LYS A 180 -22.08 -21.22 22.17
CA LYS A 180 -20.86 -20.65 22.76
C LYS A 180 -20.78 -19.13 22.59
N GLN A 181 -21.62 -18.49 21.77
CA GLN A 181 -21.67 -17.04 21.68
C GLN A 181 -22.03 -16.45 23.06
N GLN A 182 -21.04 -15.97 23.81
CA GLN A 182 -21.22 -15.33 25.13
C GLN A 182 -21.42 -13.80 24.94
N ASP A 183 -21.27 -13.03 26.03
CA ASP A 183 -20.75 -11.64 25.99
C ASP A 183 -19.31 -11.58 25.43
N LYS A 184 -19.02 -12.33 24.36
CA LYS A 184 -17.74 -12.30 23.66
C LYS A 184 -17.72 -11.12 22.71
N ILE A 185 -16.53 -10.54 22.57
CA ILE A 185 -16.32 -9.41 21.70
C ILE A 185 -16.26 -9.94 20.27
N ALA A 186 -17.16 -9.49 19.40
CA ALA A 186 -17.12 -9.83 17.99
C ALA A 186 -15.75 -9.43 17.40
N LEU A 187 -15.11 -10.33 16.66
CA LEU A 187 -13.81 -10.05 16.06
C LEU A 187 -13.97 -9.19 14.82
N ASN A 188 -14.01 -7.88 15.01
CA ASN A 188 -14.03 -6.88 13.96
C ASN A 188 -13.02 -5.76 14.26
N LYS A 189 -12.72 -4.94 13.25
CA LYS A 189 -11.78 -3.82 13.34
C LYS A 189 -11.98 -2.95 14.58
N LYS A 190 -13.22 -2.45 14.78
CA LYS A 190 -13.53 -1.49 15.86
C LYS A 190 -13.22 -2.09 17.22
N ASN A 191 -13.61 -3.34 17.42
CA ASN A 191 -13.41 -4.05 18.68
C ASN A 191 -11.94 -4.39 18.92
N LEU A 192 -11.22 -4.85 17.90
CA LEU A 192 -9.78 -5.13 18.00
C LEU A 192 -8.99 -3.86 18.34
N ILE A 193 -9.21 -2.78 17.61
CA ILE A 193 -8.53 -1.49 17.86
C ILE A 193 -8.87 -0.95 19.25
N SER A 194 -10.06 -1.22 19.79
CA SER A 194 -10.41 -0.78 21.15
C SER A 194 -9.54 -1.43 22.25
N ILE A 195 -8.99 -2.62 21.99
CA ILE A 195 -8.17 -3.40 22.95
C ILE A 195 -6.68 -3.32 22.59
N ILE A 196 -6.36 -3.50 21.31
CA ILE A 196 -5.02 -3.51 20.73
C ILE A 196 -4.75 -2.15 20.10
N ASN A 197 -4.30 -1.20 20.91
CA ASN A 197 -3.88 0.13 20.48
C ASN A 197 -2.74 0.65 21.36
N PRO A 198 -2.00 1.67 20.91
CA PRO A 198 -0.87 2.21 21.65
C PRO A 198 -1.22 2.78 23.03
N LYS A 199 -2.49 3.12 23.30
CA LYS A 199 -2.94 3.67 24.60
C LYS A 199 -3.33 2.59 25.61
N SER A 200 -3.49 1.35 25.15
CA SER A 200 -3.86 0.22 26.00
C SER A 200 -2.75 -0.11 27.01
N PRO A 201 -3.03 -0.13 28.33
CA PRO A 201 -2.05 -0.49 29.34
C PRO A 201 -1.46 -1.89 29.14
N PHE A 202 -2.28 -2.83 28.68
CA PHE A 202 -1.88 -4.20 28.35
C PHE A 202 -0.83 -4.21 27.22
N VAL A 203 -1.10 -3.48 26.12
CA VAL A 203 -0.19 -3.39 24.97
C VAL A 203 1.12 -2.72 25.37
N ARG A 204 1.05 -1.54 26.02
CA ARG A 204 2.24 -0.80 26.47
C ARG A 204 3.13 -1.66 27.37
N LYS A 205 2.53 -2.32 28.36
CA LYS A 205 3.27 -3.19 29.29
C LYS A 205 3.91 -4.36 28.56
N SER A 206 3.17 -5.04 27.67
CA SER A 206 3.67 -6.21 26.94
C SER A 206 4.83 -5.85 26.01
N ILE A 207 4.68 -4.80 25.19
CA ILE A 207 5.74 -4.34 24.28
C ILE A 207 6.96 -3.86 25.07
N LYS A 208 6.76 -3.13 26.17
CA LYS A 208 7.87 -2.71 27.03
C LYS A 208 8.61 -3.92 27.60
N THR A 209 7.89 -4.90 28.13
CA THR A 209 8.50 -6.13 28.67
C THR A 209 9.30 -6.89 27.61
N ILE A 210 8.79 -7.01 26.39
CA ILE A 210 9.50 -7.63 25.26
C ILE A 210 10.75 -6.82 24.90
N TYR A 211 10.64 -5.49 24.83
CA TYR A 211 11.74 -4.59 24.51
C TYR A 211 12.87 -4.67 25.54
N ASP A 212 12.53 -4.62 26.84
CA ASP A 212 13.51 -4.67 27.93
C ASP A 212 14.29 -6.00 27.91
N GLU A 213 13.58 -7.12 27.68
CA GLU A 213 14.20 -8.44 27.56
C GLU A 213 15.08 -8.58 26.31
N LEU A 214 14.64 -8.02 25.19
CA LEU A 214 15.41 -8.01 23.95
C LEU A 214 16.69 -7.20 24.13
N GLN A 215 16.61 -6.02 24.75
CA GLN A 215 17.77 -5.18 25.08
C GLN A 215 18.77 -5.93 25.97
N PHE A 216 18.29 -6.68 26.97
CA PHE A 216 19.15 -7.56 27.78
C PHE A 216 19.87 -8.59 26.91
N ASN A 217 19.14 -9.33 26.06
CA ASN A 217 19.73 -10.39 25.25
C ASN A 217 20.73 -9.86 24.20
N LEU A 218 20.50 -8.64 23.68
CA LEU A 218 21.37 -8.00 22.70
C LEU A 218 22.67 -7.46 23.32
N ASN A 219 22.61 -6.91 24.53
CA ASN A 219 23.73 -6.14 25.10
C ASN A 219 24.45 -6.82 26.27
N ASP A 220 23.80 -7.71 27.02
CA ASP A 220 24.41 -8.39 28.17
C ASP A 220 25.15 -9.65 27.72
N LEU A 221 26.34 -9.92 28.26
CA LEU A 221 27.15 -11.09 27.93
C LEU A 221 26.44 -12.43 28.17
N ASN A 222 25.51 -12.49 29.13
CA ASN A 222 24.69 -13.66 29.44
C ASN A 222 23.47 -13.82 28.52
N GLY A 223 23.24 -12.87 27.61
CA GLY A 223 22.18 -12.94 26.61
C GLY A 223 22.34 -14.10 25.63
N SER A 224 21.22 -14.60 25.14
CA SER A 224 21.18 -15.74 24.21
C SER A 224 21.81 -15.40 22.86
N THR A 225 22.79 -16.19 22.42
CA THR A 225 23.46 -16.00 21.13
C THR A 225 22.51 -16.22 19.95
N ARG A 226 21.51 -17.12 20.10
CA ARG A 226 20.45 -17.33 19.12
C ARG A 226 19.60 -16.07 18.92
N VAL A 227 19.24 -15.40 20.02
CA VAL A 227 18.45 -14.16 19.96
C VAL A 227 19.20 -13.07 19.19
N ARG A 228 20.50 -12.89 19.49
CA ARG A 228 21.34 -11.94 18.76
C ARG A 228 21.44 -12.26 17.27
N THR A 229 21.52 -13.55 16.93
CA THR A 229 21.60 -14.03 15.54
C THR A 229 20.31 -13.75 14.78
N LEU A 230 19.15 -14.09 15.36
CA LEU A 230 17.85 -13.84 14.74
C LEU A 230 17.57 -12.35 14.55
N TYR A 231 17.88 -11.52 15.54
CA TYR A 231 17.74 -10.06 15.42
C TYR A 231 18.63 -9.50 14.31
N LYS A 232 19.91 -9.91 14.25
CA LYS A 232 20.83 -9.48 13.20
C LYS A 232 20.38 -9.92 11.82
N GLU A 233 19.80 -11.11 11.68
CA GLU A 233 19.28 -11.57 10.40
C GLU A 233 18.03 -10.80 9.98
N TRP A 234 17.11 -10.52 10.92
CA TRP A 234 15.97 -9.64 10.67
C TRP A 234 16.41 -8.23 10.26
N ASP A 235 17.40 -7.65 10.97
CA ASP A 235 17.93 -6.34 10.66
C ASP A 235 18.58 -6.35 9.27
N ARG A 236 19.35 -7.39 8.93
CA ARG A 236 19.93 -7.56 7.59
C ARG A 236 18.88 -7.60 6.48
N VAL A 237 17.84 -8.42 6.63
CA VAL A 237 16.82 -8.67 5.60
C VAL A 237 15.84 -7.51 5.46
N PHE A 238 15.40 -6.94 6.59
CA PHE A 238 14.32 -5.96 6.63
C PHE A 238 14.75 -4.63 7.27
N GLY A 239 15.46 -4.67 8.40
CA GLY A 239 15.91 -3.46 9.11
C GLY A 239 16.82 -2.53 8.29
N THR A 240 17.63 -3.09 7.38
CA THR A 240 18.53 -2.34 6.48
C THR A 240 17.78 -1.41 5.54
N MET A 241 16.48 -1.59 5.30
CA MET A 241 15.69 -0.67 4.49
C MET A 241 15.55 0.72 5.12
N TYR A 242 15.72 0.83 6.44
CA TYR A 242 15.45 2.05 7.22
C TYR A 242 16.70 2.87 7.59
N GLY A 243 17.91 2.43 7.19
CA GLY A 243 19.19 3.09 7.49
C GLY A 243 19.69 2.84 8.93
N GLU A 244 20.89 3.34 9.26
CA GLU A 244 21.45 3.27 10.62
C GLU A 244 21.17 4.55 11.43
N ASP A 245 21.11 4.43 12.76
CA ASP A 245 20.75 5.55 13.66
C ASP A 245 21.78 6.71 13.62
N ASP A 246 23.02 6.44 13.23
CA ASP A 246 24.13 7.40 13.12
C ASP A 246 24.13 8.20 11.80
N GLU A 247 23.31 7.82 10.81
CA GLU A 247 23.19 8.54 9.53
C GLU A 247 22.28 9.79 9.59
N ALA A 248 21.73 10.13 10.76
CA ALA A 248 20.80 11.25 10.96
C ALA A 248 19.67 11.29 9.92
N THR A 249 19.00 10.15 9.73
CA THR A 249 17.83 10.01 8.86
C THR A 249 16.55 10.51 9.56
N SER A 250 15.47 10.73 8.81
CA SER A 250 14.15 11.08 9.36
C SER A 250 13.56 10.02 10.31
N PHE A 251 14.18 8.83 10.40
CA PHE A 251 13.73 7.72 11.24
C PHE A 251 14.21 7.87 12.71
N THR A 252 15.34 8.53 12.97
CA THR A 252 15.87 8.72 14.34
C THR A 252 15.12 9.80 15.13
N GLU A 253 14.44 10.71 14.43
CA GLU A 253 13.53 11.72 15.03
C GLU A 253 12.30 11.05 15.68
N VAL A 254 11.96 9.82 15.28
CA VAL A 254 10.78 9.06 15.74
C VAL A 254 10.91 8.57 17.18
N SER A 255 12.13 8.46 17.73
CA SER A 255 12.36 8.03 19.12
C SER A 255 11.57 8.86 20.13
N SER A 256 11.48 10.18 19.92
CA SER A 256 10.67 11.08 20.74
C SER A 256 9.16 10.78 20.65
N VAL A 257 8.67 10.47 19.45
CA VAL A 257 7.26 10.11 19.18
C VAL A 257 6.91 8.76 19.82
N ILE A 258 7.82 7.79 19.78
CA ILE A 258 7.63 6.48 20.44
C ILE A 258 7.48 6.70 21.95
N LYS A 259 8.35 7.51 22.55
CA LYS A 259 8.28 7.82 24.00
C LYS A 259 6.93 8.41 24.38
N GLU A 260 6.47 9.41 23.65
CA GLU A 260 5.17 10.06 23.90
C GLU A 260 4.01 9.07 23.72
N THR A 261 4.00 8.33 22.61
CA THR A 261 2.90 7.44 22.23
C THR A 261 2.75 6.26 23.20
N TYR A 262 3.86 5.72 23.68
CA TYR A 262 3.90 4.53 24.55
C TYR A 262 4.15 4.83 26.02
N GLY A 263 4.40 6.09 26.38
CA GLY A 263 4.53 6.56 27.76
C GLY A 263 5.89 6.22 28.40
N TYR A 264 6.98 6.27 27.63
CA TYR A 264 8.33 6.22 28.19
C TYR A 264 8.74 7.61 28.72
N SER A 265 9.60 7.64 29.74
CA SER A 265 10.14 8.89 30.27
C SER A 265 11.20 9.49 29.32
N GLU A 266 11.38 10.81 29.37
CA GLU A 266 12.26 11.52 28.43
C GLU A 266 13.73 11.08 28.52
N ASP A 267 14.17 10.62 29.69
CA ASP A 267 15.53 10.18 30.02
C ASP A 267 15.89 8.79 29.47
N VAL A 268 14.91 7.98 29.06
CA VAL A 268 15.18 6.65 28.49
C VAL A 268 15.68 6.80 27.04
N THR A 269 16.78 6.15 26.67
CA THR A 269 17.19 6.07 25.26
C THR A 269 16.48 4.89 24.58
N ILE A 270 15.81 5.13 23.45
CA ILE A 270 15.08 4.11 22.68
C ILE A 270 15.77 3.91 21.34
N ASP A 271 16.13 2.66 21.05
CA ASP A 271 16.52 2.20 19.73
C ASP A 271 15.26 1.91 18.92
N SER A 272 15.08 2.62 17.80
CA SER A 272 13.85 2.57 17.01
C SER A 272 13.68 1.23 16.27
N LYS A 273 14.78 0.57 15.86
CA LYS A 273 14.75 -0.73 15.19
C LYS A 273 14.42 -1.85 16.18
N VAL A 274 15.07 -1.83 17.35
CA VAL A 274 14.79 -2.80 18.42
C VAL A 274 13.35 -2.66 18.90
N TYR A 275 12.86 -1.42 19.00
CA TYR A 275 11.46 -1.16 19.33
C TYR A 275 10.50 -1.71 18.28
N LEU A 276 10.77 -1.49 16.98
CA LEU A 276 9.98 -2.05 15.89
C LEU A 276 9.91 -3.58 16.00
N PHE A 277 11.06 -4.23 16.20
CA PHE A 277 11.14 -5.68 16.32
C PHE A 277 10.38 -6.21 17.54
N ALA A 278 10.43 -5.50 18.67
CA ALA A 278 9.64 -5.85 19.87
C ALA A 278 8.13 -5.70 19.65
N LEU A 279 7.69 -4.62 19.00
CA LEU A 279 6.29 -4.38 18.64
C LEU A 279 5.79 -5.44 17.66
N GLN A 280 6.59 -5.75 16.63
CA GLN A 280 6.28 -6.81 15.68
C GLN A 280 6.21 -8.15 16.43
N THR A 281 7.15 -8.47 17.32
CA THR A 281 7.15 -9.72 18.12
C THR A 281 5.85 -9.88 18.92
N PHE A 282 5.39 -8.81 19.59
CA PHE A 282 4.09 -8.78 20.28
C PHE A 282 2.94 -9.12 19.33
N PHE A 283 2.90 -8.49 18.16
CA PHE A 283 1.84 -8.71 17.19
C PHE A 283 1.89 -10.14 16.60
N ASN A 284 3.07 -10.69 16.36
CA ASN A 284 3.25 -12.09 15.94
C ASN A 284 2.74 -13.08 16.98
N MET A 285 3.04 -12.88 18.27
CA MET A 285 2.48 -13.69 19.36
C MET A 285 0.94 -13.63 19.34
N PHE A 286 0.37 -12.44 19.19
CA PHE A 286 -1.08 -12.25 19.08
C PHE A 286 -1.67 -13.03 17.89
N LEU A 287 -1.10 -12.90 16.70
CA LEU A 287 -1.56 -13.59 15.48
C LEU A 287 -1.47 -15.12 15.62
N LYS A 288 -0.34 -15.64 16.09
CA LYS A 288 -0.17 -17.09 16.25
C LYS A 288 -1.15 -17.68 17.26
N LEU A 289 -1.37 -16.99 18.39
CA LEU A 289 -2.32 -17.44 19.41
C LEU A 289 -3.79 -17.31 18.95
N LEU A 290 -4.11 -16.30 18.15
CA LEU A 290 -5.41 -16.14 17.52
C LEU A 290 -5.72 -17.30 16.58
N ILE A 291 -4.79 -17.62 15.67
CA ILE A 291 -4.94 -18.72 14.71
C ILE A 291 -4.92 -20.07 15.41
N TYR A 292 -4.06 -20.27 16.42
CA TYR A 292 -4.08 -21.45 17.27
C TYR A 292 -5.46 -21.68 17.89
N SER A 293 -6.02 -20.63 18.50
CA SER A 293 -7.35 -20.69 19.12
C SER A 293 -8.47 -20.92 18.11
N PHE A 294 -8.32 -20.42 16.88
CA PHE A 294 -9.27 -20.63 15.78
C PHE A 294 -9.23 -22.09 15.27
N LEU A 295 -8.05 -22.61 14.94
CA LEU A 295 -7.86 -23.98 14.45
C LEU A 295 -8.31 -25.01 15.49
N ALA A 296 -7.96 -24.79 16.76
CA ALA A 296 -8.41 -25.68 17.84
C ALA A 296 -9.94 -25.68 18.01
N GLN A 297 -10.61 -24.56 17.73
CA GLN A 297 -12.07 -24.45 17.80
C GLN A 297 -12.80 -25.10 16.62
N LEU A 298 -12.17 -25.15 15.44
CA LEU A 298 -12.70 -25.91 14.29
C LEU A 298 -12.79 -27.40 14.62
N VAL A 299 -11.73 -27.96 15.21
CA VAL A 299 -11.68 -29.38 15.57
C VAL A 299 -12.50 -29.67 16.83
N SER A 300 -12.44 -28.78 17.82
CA SER A 300 -13.15 -28.91 19.09
C SER A 300 -13.90 -27.62 19.43
N PRO A 301 -15.20 -27.52 19.13
CA PRO A 301 -16.02 -26.34 19.43
C PRO A 301 -15.97 -25.92 20.92
N THR A 302 -15.79 -26.88 21.82
CA THR A 302 -15.69 -26.64 23.27
C THR A 302 -14.30 -26.17 23.74
N PHE A 303 -13.33 -26.05 22.83
CA PHE A 303 -11.99 -25.62 23.16
C PHE A 303 -11.97 -24.21 23.75
N LYS A 304 -11.25 -24.06 24.85
CA LYS A 304 -10.86 -22.80 25.47
C LYS A 304 -9.39 -22.94 25.81
N ALA A 305 -8.58 -21.99 25.35
CA ALA A 305 -7.15 -22.08 25.60
C ALA A 305 -6.87 -21.84 27.08
N GLU A 306 -6.15 -22.77 27.70
CA GLU A 306 -5.67 -22.67 29.08
C GLU A 306 -4.29 -22.01 29.11
N SER A 307 -3.88 -21.55 30.30
CA SER A 307 -2.55 -20.96 30.46
C SER A 307 -1.45 -21.95 30.08
N LEU A 308 -0.54 -21.50 29.22
CA LEU A 308 0.57 -22.30 28.69
C LEU A 308 1.81 -22.15 29.58
N THR A 309 2.46 -23.28 29.84
CA THR A 309 3.79 -23.35 30.44
C THR A 309 4.88 -23.06 29.40
N LYS A 310 6.09 -22.69 29.83
CA LYS A 310 7.22 -22.44 28.94
C LYS A 310 7.46 -23.58 27.92
N PRO A 311 7.54 -24.87 28.32
CA PRO A 311 7.73 -25.95 27.34
C PRO A 311 6.57 -26.10 26.34
N GLN A 312 5.34 -25.74 26.72
CA GLN A 312 4.19 -25.74 25.80
C GLN A 312 4.25 -24.56 24.83
N ILE A 313 4.73 -23.40 25.28
CA ILE A 313 4.97 -22.23 24.43
C ILE A 313 6.05 -22.57 23.41
N ASP A 314 7.19 -23.10 23.84
CA ASP A 314 8.29 -23.45 22.93
C ASP A 314 7.81 -24.43 21.86
N LYS A 315 7.16 -25.54 22.27
CA LYS A 315 6.57 -26.50 21.32
C LYS A 315 5.55 -25.87 20.37
N LEU A 316 4.72 -24.94 20.83
CA LEU A 316 3.72 -24.30 19.99
C LEU A 316 4.39 -23.40 18.93
N PHE A 317 5.40 -22.63 19.32
CA PHE A 317 6.09 -21.70 18.43
C PHE A 317 7.27 -22.33 17.66
N ASP A 318 7.59 -23.60 17.93
CA ASP A 318 8.49 -24.44 17.13
C ASP A 318 7.71 -25.37 16.17
N GLY A 319 6.38 -25.51 16.35
CA GLY A 319 5.52 -26.34 15.51
C GLY A 319 5.43 -27.83 15.92
N GLU A 320 5.69 -28.16 17.18
CA GLU A 320 5.82 -29.54 17.71
C GLU A 320 4.60 -30.06 18.54
N LEU A 321 3.42 -29.44 18.44
CA LEU A 321 2.21 -29.90 19.16
C LEU A 321 1.27 -30.77 18.29
N ASN A 322 0.58 -31.71 18.94
CA ASN A 322 0.24 -33.02 18.34
C ASN A 322 -1.20 -33.24 17.81
N LYS A 323 -2.13 -32.27 17.79
CA LYS A 323 -3.50 -32.57 17.27
C LYS A 323 -4.23 -31.43 16.56
N TYR A 324 -3.98 -30.18 16.92
CA TYR A 324 -4.73 -29.03 16.38
C TYR A 324 -3.87 -28.22 15.39
N GLU A 325 -2.56 -28.20 15.62
CA GLU A 325 -1.56 -27.56 14.75
C GLU A 325 -1.25 -28.39 13.50
N SER A 326 -1.55 -29.70 13.49
CA SER A 326 -1.34 -30.59 12.34
C SER A 326 -2.24 -30.31 11.14
N LEU A 327 -3.10 -29.28 11.19
CA LEU A 327 -3.80 -28.80 10.00
C LEU A 327 -2.87 -27.96 9.11
N VAL A 328 -1.93 -27.21 9.71
CA VAL A 328 -1.05 -26.28 8.99
C VAL A 328 0.39 -26.43 9.46
N ASN A 329 1.28 -26.89 8.58
CA ASN A 329 2.65 -27.24 8.92
C ASN A 329 3.55 -25.99 9.13
N ASN A 330 3.45 -25.01 8.22
CA ASN A 330 4.46 -23.95 8.07
C ASN A 330 4.02 -22.57 8.63
N PHE A 331 3.02 -22.55 9.50
CA PHE A 331 2.58 -21.31 10.17
C PHE A 331 3.24 -21.13 11.53
N PHE A 332 3.36 -22.22 12.30
CA PHE A 332 3.90 -22.19 13.65
C PHE A 332 5.42 -22.35 13.74
N GLU A 333 6.11 -22.53 12.62
CA GLU A 333 7.58 -22.67 12.58
C GLU A 333 8.32 -21.46 13.20
N SER A 334 9.51 -21.75 13.74
CA SER A 334 10.41 -20.75 14.33
C SER A 334 11.16 -19.96 13.25
N HIS A 335 10.98 -18.64 13.27
CA HIS A 335 11.65 -17.69 12.38
C HIS A 335 12.29 -16.57 13.21
N PHE A 336 12.26 -15.32 12.70
CA PHE A 336 12.89 -14.18 13.37
C PHE A 336 12.25 -13.87 14.72
N MET A 337 10.92 -13.90 14.77
CA MET A 337 10.12 -13.30 15.84
C MET A 337 9.84 -14.28 16.98
N GLU A 338 10.20 -15.54 16.79
CA GLU A 338 10.16 -16.62 17.77
C GLU A 338 11.40 -16.65 18.66
N TRP A 339 12.28 -15.64 18.58
CA TRP A 339 13.50 -15.55 19.37
C TRP A 339 13.30 -15.80 20.88
N PHE A 340 12.12 -15.47 21.41
CA PHE A 340 11.77 -15.67 22.82
C PHE A 340 11.76 -17.15 23.23
N THR A 341 11.58 -18.11 22.31
CA THR A 341 11.67 -19.54 22.61
C THR A 341 13.08 -19.94 23.05
N TYR A 342 14.10 -19.22 22.57
CA TYR A 342 15.52 -19.45 22.90
C TYR A 342 16.04 -18.65 24.11
N THR A 343 15.14 -18.17 24.98
CA THR A 343 15.50 -17.43 26.20
C THR A 343 15.38 -18.32 27.43
N CYS A 344 16.26 -18.09 28.41
CA CYS A 344 16.20 -18.67 29.74
C CYS A 344 16.05 -17.55 30.77
N SER A 345 14.95 -16.80 30.67
CA SER A 345 14.75 -15.60 31.47
C SER A 345 14.18 -15.92 32.86
N GLU A 346 14.86 -15.47 33.91
CA GLU A 346 14.33 -15.50 35.28
C GLU A 346 13.05 -14.66 35.41
N SER A 347 12.88 -13.65 34.55
CA SER A 347 11.71 -12.77 34.53
C SER A 347 10.42 -13.48 34.11
N LYS A 348 10.52 -14.66 33.47
CA LYS A 348 9.40 -15.41 32.90
C LYS A 348 8.51 -14.54 32.00
N PHE A 349 9.13 -13.58 31.30
CA PHE A 349 8.41 -12.60 30.49
C PHE A 349 7.54 -13.26 29.42
N ASP A 350 8.06 -14.30 28.77
CA ASP A 350 7.41 -15.03 27.67
C ASP A 350 6.10 -15.67 28.14
N THR A 351 6.12 -16.45 29.21
CA THR A 351 4.91 -17.04 29.81
C THR A 351 3.93 -15.96 30.27
N THR A 352 4.42 -14.85 30.80
CA THR A 352 3.56 -13.74 31.26
C THR A 352 2.85 -13.08 30.08
N VAL A 353 3.60 -12.69 29.05
CA VAL A 353 3.07 -11.97 27.89
C VAL A 353 2.16 -12.87 27.06
N VAL A 354 2.58 -14.11 26.76
CA VAL A 354 1.79 -15.08 25.99
C VAL A 354 0.46 -15.39 26.68
N ASN A 355 0.45 -15.62 27.99
CA ASN A 355 -0.79 -15.90 28.70
C ASN A 355 -1.71 -14.68 28.80
N ASN A 356 -1.16 -13.47 28.99
CA ASN A 356 -1.96 -12.25 28.94
C ASN A 356 -2.59 -12.03 27.56
N ILE A 357 -1.85 -12.31 26.47
CA ILE A 357 -2.38 -12.27 25.11
C ILE A 357 -3.48 -13.32 24.94
N LEU A 358 -3.29 -14.54 25.46
CA LEU A 358 -4.26 -15.62 25.38
C LEU A 358 -5.57 -15.29 26.12
N ASP A 359 -5.48 -14.61 27.26
CA ASP A 359 -6.64 -14.10 28.00
C ASP A 359 -7.43 -13.07 27.17
N VAL A 360 -6.74 -12.23 26.40
CA VAL A 360 -7.37 -11.30 25.46
C VAL A 360 -7.99 -12.05 24.28
N VAL A 361 -7.29 -13.01 23.68
CA VAL A 361 -7.81 -13.85 22.57
C VAL A 361 -9.07 -14.60 23.00
N ASN A 362 -9.09 -15.14 24.23
CA ASN A 362 -10.23 -15.89 24.77
C ASN A 362 -11.51 -15.04 24.91
N GLN A 363 -11.41 -13.70 24.99
CA GLN A 363 -12.55 -12.78 25.03
C GLN A 363 -13.23 -12.61 23.67
N PHE A 364 -12.53 -12.90 22.57
CA PHE A 364 -13.08 -12.77 21.23
C PHE A 364 -13.92 -13.99 20.83
N ASP A 365 -14.94 -13.72 19.99
CA ASP A 365 -15.73 -14.76 19.34
C ASP A 365 -15.15 -15.15 17.98
N LEU A 366 -14.34 -16.20 17.99
CA LEU A 366 -13.76 -16.78 16.77
C LEU A 366 -14.77 -17.60 15.96
N SER A 367 -15.93 -17.95 16.53
CA SER A 367 -16.97 -18.68 15.80
C SER A 367 -17.58 -17.84 14.68
N THR A 368 -17.51 -16.51 14.78
CA THR A 368 -17.96 -15.57 13.73
C THR A 368 -17.40 -15.92 12.35
N TYR A 369 -16.12 -16.29 12.25
CA TYR A 369 -15.49 -16.67 10.98
C TYR A 369 -16.09 -17.94 10.39
N ILE A 370 -16.48 -18.89 11.24
CA ILE A 370 -17.06 -20.17 10.85
C ILE A 370 -18.53 -19.99 10.47
N LEU A 371 -19.24 -19.10 11.18
CA LEU A 371 -20.66 -18.85 11.00
C LEU A 371 -20.94 -17.93 9.82
N LYS A 372 -20.04 -16.97 9.55
CA LYS A 372 -20.17 -15.92 8.52
C LYS A 372 -18.86 -15.74 7.72
N PRO A 373 -18.41 -16.76 6.96
CA PRO A 373 -17.18 -16.67 6.16
C PRO A 373 -17.22 -15.53 5.12
N GLU A 374 -18.40 -15.08 4.71
CA GLU A 374 -18.56 -13.96 3.78
C GLU A 374 -18.16 -12.59 4.35
N GLU A 375 -18.12 -12.45 5.69
CA GLU A 375 -17.77 -11.20 6.38
C GLU A 375 -16.27 -11.09 6.70
N ILE A 376 -15.46 -12.08 6.32
CA ILE A 376 -14.01 -12.07 6.57
C ILE A 376 -13.40 -10.86 5.87
N GLN A 377 -12.73 -10.00 6.62
CA GLN A 377 -12.03 -8.81 6.11
C GLN A 377 -10.61 -8.79 6.67
N ASP A 378 -9.72 -8.08 5.99
CA ASP A 378 -8.35 -7.89 6.48
C ASP A 378 -8.31 -6.85 7.61
N ILE A 379 -8.74 -7.28 8.79
CA ILE A 379 -8.76 -6.47 10.01
C ILE A 379 -7.41 -6.50 10.73
N LEU A 380 -6.53 -7.45 10.39
CA LEU A 380 -5.28 -7.70 11.10
C LEU A 380 -4.24 -6.63 10.78
N GLN A 381 -4.06 -6.29 9.50
CA GLN A 381 -3.09 -5.27 9.10
C GLN A 381 -3.45 -3.88 9.64
N GLU A 382 -4.73 -3.55 9.69
CA GLU A 382 -5.16 -2.26 10.21
C GLU A 382 -4.86 -2.10 11.71
N VAL A 383 -4.97 -3.20 12.47
CA VAL A 383 -4.57 -3.23 13.89
C VAL A 383 -3.06 -3.04 14.03
N TYR A 384 -2.26 -3.71 13.20
CA TYR A 384 -0.81 -3.52 13.17
C TYR A 384 -0.44 -2.07 12.88
N MET A 385 -1.06 -1.46 11.87
CA MET A 385 -0.81 -0.06 11.51
C MET A 385 -1.24 0.92 12.60
N GLU A 386 -2.25 0.61 13.39
CA GLU A 386 -2.63 1.46 14.53
C GLU A 386 -1.62 1.38 15.68
N LEU A 387 -0.86 0.29 15.80
CA LEU A 387 0.24 0.18 16.76
C LEU A 387 1.45 1.05 16.35
N ILE A 388 1.67 1.30 15.06
CA ILE A 388 2.85 2.02 14.60
C ILE A 388 2.59 3.55 14.56
N PRO A 389 3.47 4.40 15.13
CA PRO A 389 3.38 5.85 15.01
C PRO A 389 3.25 6.34 13.56
N ALA A 390 2.48 7.40 13.30
CA ALA A 390 2.17 7.85 11.94
C ALA A 390 3.41 8.26 11.13
N GLU A 391 4.37 8.90 11.79
CA GLU A 391 5.66 9.33 11.24
C GLU A 391 6.48 8.11 10.80
N MET A 392 6.48 7.05 11.61
CA MET A 392 7.16 5.79 11.30
C MET A 392 6.48 5.05 10.15
N ARG A 393 5.13 5.00 10.13
CA ARG A 393 4.35 4.43 9.02
C ARG A 393 4.65 5.11 7.69
N HIS A 394 4.78 6.44 7.68
CA HIS A 394 5.12 7.17 6.46
C HIS A 394 6.50 6.80 5.89
N LEU A 395 7.45 6.42 6.75
CA LEU A 395 8.79 6.00 6.34
C LEU A 395 8.82 4.55 5.83
N MET A 396 7.87 3.72 6.28
CA MET A 396 7.76 2.32 5.81
C MET A 396 7.26 2.21 4.36
N GLY A 397 6.58 3.23 3.82
CA GLY A 397 6.11 3.22 2.43
C GLY A 397 5.04 2.16 2.12
N GLU A 398 4.48 1.51 3.15
CA GLU A 398 3.47 0.47 3.04
C GLU A 398 2.06 1.11 2.89
N TYR A 399 1.50 1.07 1.69
CA TYR A 399 0.14 1.53 1.41
C TYR A 399 -0.81 0.33 1.37
N PHE A 400 -1.68 0.23 2.39
CA PHE A 400 -2.69 -0.83 2.45
C PHE A 400 -3.77 -0.66 1.36
N SER A 401 -4.05 -1.72 0.61
CA SER A 401 -5.01 -1.70 -0.49
C SER A 401 -6.43 -1.94 0.00
N PRO A 402 -7.38 -0.99 -0.16
CA PRO A 402 -8.79 -1.22 0.14
C PRO A 402 -9.40 -2.42 -0.59
N ASP A 403 -10.37 -3.08 0.02
CA ASP A 403 -11.07 -4.25 -0.55
C ASP A 403 -11.70 -3.92 -1.91
N TRP A 404 -12.32 -2.75 -2.05
CA TRP A 404 -12.96 -2.36 -3.31
C TRP A 404 -11.97 -2.18 -4.47
N ILE A 405 -10.74 -1.71 -4.22
CA ILE A 405 -9.74 -1.56 -5.29
C ILE A 405 -9.11 -2.91 -5.64
N VAL A 406 -8.98 -3.81 -4.67
CA VAL A 406 -8.55 -5.19 -4.89
C VAL A 406 -9.60 -5.96 -5.72
N GLU A 407 -10.89 -5.82 -5.38
CA GLU A 407 -12.00 -6.40 -6.17
C GLU A 407 -11.97 -5.88 -7.62
N HIS A 408 -11.77 -4.57 -7.80
CA HIS A 408 -11.63 -3.97 -9.14
C HIS A 408 -10.41 -4.51 -9.90
N ALA A 409 -9.24 -4.62 -9.25
CA ALA A 409 -8.02 -5.11 -9.87
C ALA A 409 -8.13 -6.58 -10.30
N LEU A 410 -8.77 -7.43 -9.49
CA LEU A 410 -9.06 -8.82 -9.85
C LEU A 410 -10.08 -8.93 -11.00
N ASP A 411 -11.03 -7.99 -11.10
CA ASP A 411 -11.92 -7.90 -12.26
C ASP A 411 -11.20 -7.45 -13.52
N LEU A 412 -10.29 -6.47 -13.41
CA LEU A 412 -9.51 -5.94 -14.51
C LEU A 412 -8.51 -6.97 -15.06
N VAL A 413 -7.88 -7.76 -14.19
CA VAL A 413 -6.96 -8.82 -14.60
C VAL A 413 -7.71 -10.00 -15.24
N GLY A 414 -9.00 -10.14 -14.93
CA GLY A 414 -9.87 -11.20 -15.47
C GLY A 414 -9.95 -12.46 -14.60
N TYR A 415 -9.52 -12.42 -13.34
CA TYR A 415 -9.57 -13.58 -12.45
C TYR A 415 -10.96 -13.76 -11.85
N LYS A 416 -11.70 -14.79 -12.27
CA LYS A 416 -13.08 -15.06 -11.84
C LYS A 416 -13.21 -16.14 -10.77
N GLY A 417 -12.11 -16.52 -10.11
CA GLY A 417 -12.11 -17.61 -9.13
C GLY A 417 -12.03 -19.01 -9.76
N ASP A 418 -11.41 -19.12 -10.93
CA ASP A 418 -11.10 -20.42 -11.53
C ASP A 418 -9.97 -21.07 -10.72
N ILE A 419 -10.31 -22.20 -10.08
CA ILE A 419 -9.41 -22.91 -9.15
C ILE A 419 -8.23 -23.56 -9.88
N GLU A 420 -8.31 -23.77 -11.20
CA GLU A 420 -7.25 -24.38 -12.01
C GLU A 420 -6.22 -23.35 -12.51
N LYS A 421 -6.47 -22.05 -12.31
CA LYS A 421 -5.60 -20.97 -12.75
C LYS A 421 -4.67 -20.51 -11.66
N THR A 422 -3.42 -20.22 -12.03
CA THR A 422 -2.40 -19.77 -11.08
C THR A 422 -2.37 -18.25 -10.95
N LEU A 423 -2.33 -17.76 -9.72
CA LEU A 423 -2.27 -16.35 -9.35
C LEU A 423 -1.18 -16.12 -8.30
N ILE A 424 -0.41 -15.05 -8.48
CA ILE A 424 0.59 -14.62 -7.50
C ILE A 424 0.47 -13.14 -7.15
N ASP A 425 0.70 -12.82 -5.88
CA ASP A 425 1.06 -11.49 -5.42
C ASP A 425 2.52 -11.45 -4.93
N PRO A 426 3.46 -10.86 -5.69
CA PRO A 426 4.88 -10.84 -5.33
C PRO A 426 5.22 -9.76 -4.28
N THR A 427 4.23 -8.99 -3.82
CA THR A 427 4.35 -7.97 -2.76
C THR A 427 3.07 -8.01 -1.91
N ALA A 428 2.80 -9.19 -1.37
CA ALA A 428 1.48 -9.57 -0.85
C ALA A 428 1.00 -8.72 0.33
N GLY A 429 1.91 -8.07 1.06
CA GLY A 429 1.59 -7.41 2.32
C GLY A 429 0.88 -8.37 3.26
N SER A 430 -0.28 -7.97 3.77
CA SER A 430 -1.18 -8.78 4.60
C SER A 430 -2.07 -9.75 3.83
N GLY A 431 -1.84 -9.93 2.53
CA GLY A 431 -2.49 -10.97 1.72
C GLY A 431 -3.91 -10.61 1.24
N THR A 432 -4.25 -9.33 1.14
CA THR A 432 -5.60 -8.87 0.75
C THR A 432 -5.98 -9.39 -0.65
N PHE A 433 -5.08 -9.27 -1.65
CA PHE A 433 -5.30 -9.81 -2.99
C PHE A 433 -5.54 -11.33 -2.99
N LEU A 434 -4.73 -12.07 -2.23
CA LEU A 434 -4.82 -13.54 -2.11
C LEU A 434 -6.14 -13.94 -1.44
N THR A 435 -6.53 -13.24 -0.37
CA THR A 435 -7.78 -13.49 0.36
C THR A 435 -9.00 -13.25 -0.53
N HIS A 436 -9.01 -12.18 -1.32
CA HIS A 436 -10.10 -11.92 -2.27
C HIS A 436 -10.11 -12.88 -3.47
N ALA A 437 -8.95 -13.37 -3.90
CA ALA A 437 -8.87 -14.45 -4.89
C ALA A 437 -9.51 -15.74 -4.33
N ILE A 438 -9.14 -16.14 -3.10
CA ILE A 438 -9.73 -17.30 -2.42
C ILE A 438 -11.25 -17.14 -2.25
N LYS A 439 -11.74 -15.97 -1.85
CA LYS A 439 -13.19 -15.72 -1.75
C LYS A 439 -13.94 -15.93 -3.07
N ARG A 440 -13.33 -15.59 -4.22
CA ARG A 440 -13.91 -15.87 -5.54
C ARG A 440 -13.97 -17.37 -5.82
N ILE A 441 -12.94 -18.12 -5.44
CA ILE A 441 -12.92 -19.59 -5.55
C ILE A 441 -14.02 -20.20 -4.67
N VAL A 442 -14.10 -19.80 -3.40
CA VAL A 442 -15.13 -20.24 -2.44
C VAL A 442 -16.53 -19.95 -2.98
N SER A 443 -16.76 -18.76 -3.54
CA SER A 443 -18.06 -18.41 -4.13
C SER A 443 -18.43 -19.28 -5.34
N ASN A 444 -17.46 -19.76 -6.11
CA ASN A 444 -17.71 -20.67 -7.23
C ASN A 444 -17.89 -22.13 -6.79
N ALA A 445 -17.46 -22.47 -5.58
CA ALA A 445 -17.61 -23.78 -4.95
C ALA A 445 -18.82 -23.84 -3.99
N ASP A 446 -19.85 -23.02 -4.24
CA ASP A 446 -21.07 -22.93 -3.41
C ASP A 446 -20.80 -22.67 -1.91
N GLY A 447 -19.70 -21.99 -1.60
CA GLY A 447 -19.32 -21.65 -0.23
C GLY A 447 -18.65 -22.77 0.56
N LYS A 448 -18.35 -23.92 -0.05
CA LYS A 448 -17.74 -25.08 0.61
C LYS A 448 -16.52 -25.60 -0.14
N LEU A 449 -15.42 -25.79 0.58
CA LEU A 449 -14.18 -26.35 0.07
C LEU A 449 -13.98 -27.79 0.56
N SER A 450 -13.65 -28.67 -0.38
CA SER A 450 -13.14 -30.03 -0.12
C SER A 450 -11.63 -30.00 0.15
N ARG A 451 -11.06 -31.08 0.69
CA ARG A 451 -9.60 -31.22 0.89
C ARG A 451 -8.82 -30.99 -0.41
N ASN A 452 -9.33 -31.53 -1.52
CA ASN A 452 -8.73 -31.39 -2.85
C ASN A 452 -8.76 -29.94 -3.34
N ASP A 453 -9.81 -29.18 -3.00
CA ASP A 453 -9.87 -27.76 -3.35
C ASP A 453 -8.84 -26.95 -2.57
N ILE A 454 -8.65 -27.27 -1.29
CA ILE A 454 -7.60 -26.65 -0.45
C ILE A 454 -6.22 -26.91 -1.05
N ASP A 455 -5.94 -28.14 -1.47
CA ASP A 455 -4.67 -28.47 -2.11
C ASP A 455 -4.49 -27.70 -3.41
N LYS A 456 -5.51 -27.61 -4.28
CA LYS A 456 -5.40 -26.77 -5.49
C LYS A 456 -5.17 -25.30 -5.16
N ILE A 457 -5.86 -24.76 -4.14
CA ILE A 457 -5.70 -23.39 -3.66
C ILE A 457 -4.25 -23.15 -3.22
N THR A 458 -3.66 -24.03 -2.39
CA THR A 458 -2.27 -23.89 -1.91
C THR A 458 -1.21 -24.08 -3.00
N HIS A 459 -1.55 -24.73 -4.12
CA HIS A 459 -0.65 -24.80 -5.29
C HIS A 459 -0.79 -23.59 -6.23
N ASN A 460 -1.98 -22.99 -6.31
CA ASN A 460 -2.31 -22.02 -7.35
C ASN A 460 -2.34 -20.56 -6.88
N VAL A 461 -2.53 -20.28 -5.58
CA VAL A 461 -2.61 -18.91 -5.03
C VAL A 461 -1.42 -18.64 -4.11
N ILE A 462 -0.39 -17.95 -4.64
CA ILE A 462 0.92 -17.82 -4.00
C ILE A 462 1.23 -16.36 -3.63
N GLY A 463 1.98 -16.13 -2.55
CA GLY A 463 2.38 -14.79 -2.11
C GLY A 463 3.84 -14.67 -1.67
N PHE A 464 4.46 -13.52 -1.93
CA PHE A 464 5.76 -13.15 -1.37
C PHE A 464 5.68 -11.80 -0.69
N ASP A 465 6.37 -11.64 0.43
CA ASP A 465 6.64 -10.33 1.00
C ASP A 465 7.98 -10.36 1.77
N ILE A 466 8.66 -9.23 1.83
CA ILE A 466 9.94 -9.10 2.56
C ILE A 466 9.72 -8.83 4.04
N ASN A 467 8.58 -8.22 4.41
CA ASN A 467 8.24 -7.90 5.78
C ASN A 467 7.70 -9.16 6.49
N PRO A 468 8.40 -9.70 7.50
CA PRO A 468 8.00 -10.94 8.16
C PRO A 468 6.61 -10.88 8.79
N ILE A 469 6.24 -9.74 9.40
CA ILE A 469 4.93 -9.64 10.06
C ILE A 469 3.78 -9.54 9.05
N SER A 470 4.02 -8.94 7.89
CA SER A 470 3.07 -8.94 6.77
C SER A 470 2.82 -10.36 6.28
N VAL A 471 3.88 -11.17 6.11
CA VAL A 471 3.75 -12.59 5.74
C VAL A 471 2.96 -13.39 6.76
N VAL A 472 3.23 -13.23 8.06
CA VAL A 472 2.46 -13.93 9.11
C VAL A 472 0.99 -13.51 9.08
N SER A 473 0.71 -12.21 8.89
CA SER A 473 -0.66 -11.68 8.75
C SER A 473 -1.36 -12.24 7.51
N ALA A 474 -0.65 -12.33 6.39
CA ALA A 474 -1.15 -12.92 5.16
C ALA A 474 -1.43 -14.41 5.30
N LYS A 475 -0.55 -15.17 5.97
CA LYS A 475 -0.82 -16.58 6.30
C LYS A 475 -2.05 -16.71 7.20
N ALA A 476 -2.19 -15.86 8.22
CA ALA A 476 -3.35 -15.86 9.10
C ALA A 476 -4.65 -15.59 8.32
N ASN A 477 -4.67 -14.56 7.46
CA ASN A 477 -5.81 -14.24 6.60
C ASN A 477 -6.13 -15.38 5.61
N TYR A 478 -5.10 -16.02 5.04
CA TYR A 478 -5.26 -17.17 4.15
C TYR A 478 -5.88 -18.37 4.89
N ILE A 479 -5.38 -18.70 6.08
CA ILE A 479 -5.92 -19.77 6.94
C ILE A 479 -7.37 -19.47 7.28
N LEU A 480 -7.70 -18.24 7.70
CA LEU A 480 -9.06 -17.84 8.00
C LEU A 480 -9.97 -17.98 6.77
N ALA A 481 -9.52 -17.52 5.60
CA ALA A 481 -10.32 -17.57 4.36
C ALA A 481 -10.60 -19.02 3.89
N VAL A 482 -9.62 -19.89 3.99
CA VAL A 482 -9.74 -21.30 3.58
C VAL A 482 -10.54 -22.10 4.61
N PHE A 483 -10.10 -22.13 5.86
CA PHE A 483 -10.67 -23.02 6.87
C PHE A 483 -12.04 -22.61 7.40
N SER A 484 -12.42 -21.34 7.24
CA SER A 484 -13.81 -20.91 7.50
C SER A 484 -14.83 -21.48 6.52
N SER A 485 -14.37 -21.89 5.34
CA SER A 485 -15.21 -22.38 4.24
C SER A 485 -15.02 -23.88 3.99
N CYS A 486 -14.34 -24.61 4.88
CA CYS A 486 -14.14 -26.05 4.75
C CYS A 486 -15.38 -26.85 5.17
N ASP A 487 -15.61 -27.99 4.53
CA ASP A 487 -16.61 -28.95 5.00
C ASP A 487 -16.16 -29.64 6.31
N ASP A 488 -17.09 -30.00 7.18
CA ASP A 488 -16.80 -30.64 8.48
C ASP A 488 -16.11 -32.01 8.29
N ALA A 489 -16.42 -32.70 7.19
CA ALA A 489 -15.81 -33.96 6.80
C ALA A 489 -14.30 -33.82 6.48
N VAL A 490 -13.84 -32.62 6.09
CA VAL A 490 -12.43 -32.37 5.80
C VAL A 490 -11.57 -32.65 7.04
N PHE A 491 -12.06 -32.33 8.23
CA PHE A 491 -11.32 -32.53 9.49
C PHE A 491 -11.25 -34.01 9.92
N GLU A 492 -12.01 -34.90 9.29
CA GLU A 492 -11.97 -36.35 9.56
C GLU A 492 -10.91 -37.05 8.69
N ASP A 493 -10.58 -36.50 7.52
CA ASP A 493 -9.62 -37.01 6.53
C ASP A 493 -8.27 -36.25 6.50
N PHE A 494 -7.98 -35.43 7.52
CA PHE A 494 -6.77 -34.59 7.59
C PHE A 494 -5.53 -35.40 8.04
N ALA A 495 -5.11 -36.38 7.22
CA ALA A 495 -3.90 -37.16 7.46
C ALA A 495 -2.61 -36.33 7.28
N ASP A 496 -2.62 -35.41 6.30
CA ASP A 496 -1.45 -34.58 5.95
C ASP A 496 -1.71 -33.08 6.13
N PRO A 497 -0.83 -32.34 6.83
CA PRO A 497 -0.96 -30.90 7.05
C PRO A 497 -0.77 -30.10 5.75
N ILE A 498 -1.45 -28.94 5.63
CA ILE A 498 -1.22 -28.03 4.51
C ILE A 498 -0.03 -27.10 4.75
N ASN A 499 0.63 -26.69 3.66
CA ASN A 499 1.59 -25.59 3.66
C ASN A 499 0.91 -24.36 3.06
N VAL A 500 0.86 -23.25 3.80
CA VAL A 500 0.36 -21.97 3.27
C VAL A 500 1.45 -21.36 2.39
N PRO A 501 1.20 -21.12 1.08
CA PRO A 501 2.22 -20.77 0.10
C PRO A 501 2.54 -19.26 0.11
N ILE A 502 2.84 -18.74 1.30
CA ILE A 502 3.22 -17.33 1.50
C ILE A 502 4.58 -17.30 2.18
N TYR A 503 5.56 -16.64 1.56
CA TYR A 503 6.96 -16.77 1.95
C TYR A 503 7.60 -15.42 2.25
N ILE A 504 8.48 -15.43 3.27
CA ILE A 504 9.33 -14.29 3.63
C ILE A 504 10.50 -14.27 2.67
N ALA A 505 10.42 -13.44 1.63
CA ALA A 505 11.43 -13.39 0.59
C ALA A 505 11.44 -12.05 -0.16
N ASP A 506 12.63 -11.66 -0.64
CA ASP A 506 12.76 -10.55 -1.60
C ASP A 506 12.33 -11.03 -3.00
N SER A 507 11.19 -10.55 -3.48
CA SER A 507 10.66 -10.92 -4.79
C SER A 507 11.43 -10.33 -5.98
N ILE A 508 12.42 -9.47 -5.73
CA ILE A 508 13.27 -8.86 -6.75
C ILE A 508 14.69 -9.42 -6.70
N LEU A 509 15.37 -9.29 -5.56
CA LEU A 509 16.78 -9.68 -5.44
C LEU A 509 16.93 -11.20 -5.59
N SER A 510 16.05 -12.00 -4.98
CA SER A 510 16.22 -13.45 -4.97
C SER A 510 16.29 -14.07 -6.38
N PRO A 511 15.32 -13.85 -7.29
CA PRO A 511 15.36 -14.41 -8.64
C PRO A 511 16.41 -13.79 -9.56
N VAL A 512 17.04 -12.69 -9.15
CA VAL A 512 18.00 -11.94 -9.98
C VAL A 512 19.42 -12.33 -9.60
N VAL A 513 19.77 -12.15 -8.33
CA VAL A 513 21.12 -12.38 -7.81
C VAL A 513 21.45 -13.88 -7.80
N TYR A 514 20.53 -14.73 -7.33
CA TYR A 514 20.85 -16.13 -7.07
C TYR A 514 20.78 -17.05 -8.30
N THR A 515 20.11 -16.64 -9.37
CA THR A 515 20.10 -17.42 -10.63
C THR A 515 21.41 -17.32 -11.41
N GLU A 516 22.28 -16.37 -11.05
CA GLU A 516 23.47 -15.98 -11.85
C GLU A 516 24.79 -16.56 -11.32
N GLU A 517 24.86 -17.09 -10.10
CA GLU A 517 26.16 -17.36 -9.44
C GLU A 517 26.80 -18.73 -9.74
N SER A 518 26.04 -19.78 -10.10
CA SER A 518 26.58 -21.14 -10.27
C SER A 518 25.60 -22.04 -11.04
N GLU A 519 26.08 -23.02 -11.81
CA GLU A 519 25.23 -24.02 -12.47
C GLU A 519 24.63 -25.02 -11.46
N LEU A 520 25.33 -25.31 -10.36
CA LEU A 520 24.95 -26.35 -9.39
C LEU A 520 24.41 -25.80 -8.06
N THR A 521 24.76 -24.56 -7.67
CA THR A 521 24.46 -24.07 -6.32
C THR A 521 23.67 -22.77 -6.33
N LEU A 522 22.91 -22.56 -5.24
CA LEU A 522 22.37 -21.26 -4.86
C LEU A 522 23.12 -20.79 -3.61
N SER A 523 23.47 -19.52 -3.60
CA SER A 523 24.31 -18.91 -2.58
C SER A 523 23.55 -17.80 -1.87
N ILE A 524 23.64 -17.69 -0.55
CA ILE A 524 22.98 -16.62 0.21
C ILE A 524 23.88 -16.08 1.32
N ASP A 525 24.01 -14.77 1.39
CA ASP A 525 24.68 -14.09 2.49
C ASP A 525 23.72 -13.94 3.68
N THR A 526 24.20 -14.29 4.88
CA THR A 526 23.47 -14.17 6.14
C THR A 526 24.32 -13.48 7.20
N SER A 527 23.73 -13.14 8.34
CA SER A 527 24.40 -12.57 9.51
C SER A 527 25.51 -13.46 10.08
N VAL A 528 25.51 -14.77 9.76
CA VAL A 528 26.54 -15.74 10.16
C VAL A 528 27.43 -16.18 9.01
N GLY A 529 27.42 -15.46 7.88
CA GLY A 529 28.24 -15.74 6.69
C GLY A 529 27.44 -16.30 5.52
N LYS A 530 28.17 -16.77 4.51
CA LYS A 530 27.58 -17.27 3.26
C LYS A 530 27.18 -18.74 3.39
N PHE A 531 25.96 -19.09 2.97
CA PHE A 531 25.51 -20.47 2.79
C PHE A 531 25.44 -20.82 1.31
N GLN A 532 25.77 -22.07 0.99
CA GLN A 532 25.53 -22.65 -0.32
C GLN A 532 24.58 -23.83 -0.19
N ILE A 533 23.57 -23.87 -1.05
CA ILE A 533 22.63 -24.99 -1.14
C ILE A 533 22.66 -25.58 -2.56
N PRO A 534 22.31 -26.86 -2.72
CA PRO A 534 22.06 -27.44 -4.04
C PRO A 534 20.95 -26.69 -4.77
N LYS A 535 21.01 -26.67 -6.11
CA LYS A 535 19.83 -26.32 -6.92
C LYS A 535 18.86 -27.49 -6.94
N PHE A 536 17.59 -27.19 -6.70
CA PHE A 536 16.49 -28.15 -6.77
C PHE A 536 15.61 -27.86 -7.98
N GLU A 537 14.98 -28.90 -8.52
CA GLU A 537 14.04 -28.77 -9.65
C GLU A 537 12.75 -28.06 -9.24
N ASP A 538 12.27 -28.32 -8.02
CA ASP A 538 11.09 -27.68 -7.45
C ASP A 538 11.26 -27.37 -5.96
N TYR A 539 10.35 -26.52 -5.46
CA TYR A 539 10.31 -26.10 -4.06
C TYR A 539 10.00 -27.25 -3.08
N SER A 540 9.21 -28.25 -3.49
CA SER A 540 8.80 -29.34 -2.61
C SER A 540 10.01 -30.19 -2.21
N LEU A 541 10.84 -30.57 -3.20
CA LEU A 541 12.08 -31.31 -2.99
C LEU A 541 13.06 -30.53 -2.10
N ALA A 542 13.25 -29.24 -2.37
CA ALA A 542 14.10 -28.38 -1.55
C ALA A 542 13.61 -28.29 -0.10
N SER A 543 12.29 -28.16 0.08
CA SER A 543 11.65 -28.07 1.38
C SER A 543 11.83 -29.35 2.19
N GLU A 544 11.58 -30.52 1.60
CA GLU A 544 11.80 -31.80 2.29
C GLU A 544 13.27 -32.05 2.61
N PHE A 545 14.18 -31.76 1.67
CA PHE A 545 15.61 -31.85 1.90
C PHE A 545 16.05 -31.03 3.12
N LEU A 546 15.65 -29.75 3.20
CA LEU A 546 16.01 -28.86 4.30
C LEU A 546 15.39 -29.29 5.64
N LYS A 547 14.18 -29.88 5.62
CA LYS A 547 13.56 -30.47 6.83
C LYS A 547 14.35 -31.67 7.34
N ILE A 548 14.73 -32.59 6.44
CA ILE A 548 15.54 -33.76 6.80
C ILE A 548 16.91 -33.33 7.31
N LEU A 549 17.54 -32.35 6.65
CA LEU A 549 18.81 -31.76 7.08
C LEU A 549 18.71 -31.21 8.50
N SER A 550 17.71 -30.37 8.78
CA SER A 550 17.48 -29.80 10.12
C SER A 550 17.40 -30.88 11.19
N LYS A 551 16.56 -31.90 10.96
CA LYS A 551 16.36 -32.99 11.91
C LYS A 551 17.65 -33.76 12.18
N ASN A 552 18.43 -34.05 11.14
CA ASN A 552 19.69 -34.80 11.29
C ASN A 552 20.78 -33.99 12.03
N ILE A 553 20.78 -32.66 11.89
CA ILE A 553 21.65 -31.78 12.66
C ILE A 553 21.28 -31.81 14.14
N ASP A 554 19.99 -31.73 14.46
CA ASP A 554 19.49 -31.79 15.84
C ASP A 554 19.76 -33.16 16.49
N ASP A 555 19.58 -34.25 15.72
CA ASP A 555 19.85 -35.63 16.14
C ASP A 555 21.37 -35.95 16.24
N LYS A 556 22.25 -35.02 15.85
CA LYS A 556 23.72 -35.16 15.82
C LYS A 556 24.17 -36.36 14.98
N CYS A 557 23.53 -36.52 13.83
CA CYS A 557 23.84 -37.58 12.88
C CYS A 557 25.23 -37.39 12.23
N ASP A 558 25.86 -38.47 11.78
CA ASP A 558 27.06 -38.38 10.93
C ASP A 558 26.66 -38.03 9.49
N PHE A 559 27.51 -37.26 8.80
CA PHE A 559 27.24 -36.82 7.42
C PHE A 559 26.94 -37.98 6.47
N GLU A 560 27.68 -39.09 6.54
CA GLU A 560 27.45 -40.25 5.66
C GLU A 560 26.07 -40.89 5.86
N ILE A 561 25.50 -40.86 7.08
CA ILE A 561 24.14 -41.38 7.33
C ILE A 561 23.10 -40.45 6.72
N PHE A 562 23.28 -39.14 6.91
CA PHE A 562 22.43 -38.13 6.28
C PHE A 562 22.52 -38.21 4.75
N TRP A 563 23.72 -38.29 4.18
CA TRP A 563 23.97 -38.40 2.75
C TRP A 563 23.26 -39.62 2.13
N ASN A 564 23.41 -40.81 2.73
CA ASN A 564 22.72 -42.02 2.30
C ASN A 564 21.18 -41.91 2.35
N THR A 565 20.65 -40.97 3.15
CA THR A 565 19.21 -40.71 3.25
C THR A 565 18.71 -39.81 2.11
N VAL A 566 19.56 -38.91 1.59
CA VAL A 566 19.16 -37.88 0.62
C VAL A 566 19.64 -38.12 -0.81
N GLU A 567 20.73 -38.85 -0.99
CA GLU A 567 21.31 -39.17 -2.30
C GLU A 567 20.32 -39.95 -3.17
N ASN A 568 20.20 -39.53 -4.45
CA ASN A 568 19.28 -40.08 -5.45
C ASN A 568 17.78 -40.01 -5.08
N ARG A 569 17.43 -39.31 -3.98
CA ARG A 569 16.05 -39.04 -3.57
C ARG A 569 15.69 -37.57 -3.70
N PHE A 570 16.57 -36.69 -3.23
CA PHE A 570 16.39 -35.24 -3.29
C PHE A 570 17.49 -34.54 -4.10
N VAL A 571 18.69 -35.12 -4.11
CA VAL A 571 19.88 -34.57 -4.77
C VAL A 571 20.74 -35.68 -5.36
N ASP A 572 21.37 -35.39 -6.49
CA ASP A 572 22.31 -36.28 -7.17
C ASP A 572 23.71 -36.26 -6.57
N THR A 573 24.52 -37.30 -6.86
CA THR A 573 25.89 -37.46 -6.36
C THR A 573 26.80 -36.26 -6.65
N GLN A 574 26.57 -35.52 -7.74
CA GLN A 574 27.33 -34.30 -8.07
C GLN A 574 27.24 -33.21 -6.99
N TYR A 575 26.19 -33.23 -6.15
CA TYR A 575 26.00 -32.26 -5.07
C TYR A 575 26.66 -32.67 -3.75
N LYS A 576 27.31 -33.85 -3.65
CA LYS A 576 27.83 -34.38 -2.39
C LYS A 576 28.69 -33.37 -1.63
N ASN A 577 29.65 -32.74 -2.30
CA ASN A 577 30.56 -31.77 -1.67
C ASN A 577 29.81 -30.52 -1.15
N VAL A 578 28.81 -30.03 -1.89
CA VAL A 578 28.00 -28.86 -1.49
C VAL A 578 27.15 -29.20 -0.26
N VAL A 579 26.57 -30.40 -0.26
CA VAL A 579 25.73 -30.89 0.83
C VAL A 579 26.56 -31.18 2.08
N GLU A 580 27.78 -31.68 1.93
CA GLU A 580 28.75 -31.86 3.02
C GLU A 580 29.14 -30.52 3.65
N GLU A 581 29.52 -29.52 2.83
CA GLU A 581 29.88 -28.19 3.33
C GLU A 581 28.70 -27.51 4.06
N LEU A 582 27.49 -27.62 3.50
CA LEU A 582 26.28 -27.11 4.13
C LEU A 582 25.99 -27.82 5.47
N PHE A 583 26.10 -29.16 5.50
CA PHE A 583 25.90 -29.96 6.70
C PHE A 583 26.89 -29.58 7.80
N ASP A 584 28.19 -29.55 7.48
CA ASP A 584 29.25 -29.21 8.42
C ASP A 584 29.10 -27.79 8.96
N ARG A 585 28.70 -26.85 8.09
CA ARG A 585 28.47 -25.46 8.46
C ARG A 585 27.33 -25.34 9.46
N LEU A 586 26.18 -25.92 9.15
CA LEU A 586 25.02 -25.88 10.03
C LEU A 586 25.28 -26.64 11.34
N TYR A 587 25.90 -27.82 11.27
CA TYR A 587 26.31 -28.56 12.46
C TYR A 587 27.20 -27.72 13.38
N THR A 588 28.21 -27.05 12.82
CA THR A 588 29.09 -26.15 13.59
C THR A 588 28.32 -24.99 14.23
N LEU A 589 27.41 -24.37 13.49
CA LEU A 589 26.57 -23.29 14.02
C LEU A 589 25.63 -23.79 15.13
N HIS A 590 25.06 -24.99 14.98
CA HIS A 590 24.22 -25.63 16.00
C HIS A 590 25.00 -25.88 17.28
N ARG A 591 26.21 -26.45 17.16
CA ARG A 591 27.12 -26.65 18.30
C ARG A 591 27.56 -25.36 18.97
N ALA A 592 27.65 -24.26 18.21
CA ALA A 592 27.99 -22.92 18.71
C ALA A 592 26.78 -22.12 19.24
N GLY A 593 25.56 -22.67 19.22
CA GLY A 593 24.35 -21.96 19.67
C GLY A 593 23.90 -20.86 18.72
N ASN A 594 24.24 -20.95 17.43
CA ASN A 594 23.88 -20.00 16.38
C ASN A 594 22.94 -20.59 15.32
N ASP A 595 22.42 -21.80 15.54
CA ASP A 595 21.49 -22.50 14.65
C ASP A 595 20.38 -23.19 15.46
N SER A 596 19.27 -23.44 14.74
CA SER A 596 18.00 -24.13 15.06
C SER A 596 16.88 -23.67 14.08
N PHE A 597 17.19 -22.76 13.16
CA PHE A 597 16.22 -22.05 12.32
C PHE A 597 16.73 -21.79 10.90
N TRP A 598 18.02 -22.00 10.61
CA TRP A 598 18.58 -21.69 9.29
C TRP A 598 17.92 -22.48 8.16
N PRO A 599 17.66 -23.81 8.27
CA PRO A 599 16.95 -24.53 7.23
C PRO A 599 15.57 -23.92 6.89
N ILE A 600 14.86 -23.36 7.88
CA ILE A 600 13.57 -22.69 7.71
C ILE A 600 13.75 -21.35 6.97
N ILE A 601 14.72 -20.52 7.41
CA ILE A 601 15.03 -19.22 6.79
C ILE A 601 15.49 -19.40 5.34
N LEU A 602 16.38 -20.36 5.09
CA LEU A 602 16.89 -20.67 3.75
C LEU A 602 15.75 -21.11 2.83
N ARG A 603 14.89 -22.03 3.31
CA ARG A 603 13.74 -22.52 2.54
C ARG A 603 12.82 -21.37 2.11
N ASN A 604 12.50 -20.43 3.00
CA ASN A 604 11.67 -19.28 2.67
C ASN A 604 12.37 -18.33 1.68
N SER A 605 13.66 -18.05 1.89
CA SER A 605 14.43 -17.09 1.10
C SER A 605 14.57 -17.49 -0.38
N PHE A 606 14.62 -18.79 -0.66
CA PHE A 606 14.74 -19.34 -2.03
C PHE A 606 13.39 -19.63 -2.71
N ALA A 607 12.26 -19.45 -2.02
CA ALA A 607 10.93 -19.72 -2.58
C ALA A 607 10.69 -19.02 -3.93
N PRO A 608 11.05 -17.74 -4.15
CA PRO A 608 10.85 -17.07 -5.44
C PRO A 608 11.59 -17.68 -6.64
N ILE A 609 12.66 -18.47 -6.39
CA ILE A 609 13.45 -19.13 -7.45
C ILE A 609 12.90 -20.54 -7.70
N LEU A 610 12.59 -21.25 -6.63
CA LEU A 610 12.23 -22.66 -6.65
C LEU A 610 10.77 -22.90 -7.01
N ILE A 611 9.92 -21.88 -6.85
CA ILE A 611 8.59 -21.84 -7.44
C ILE A 611 8.77 -21.46 -8.91
N GLY A 612 9.35 -22.40 -9.68
CA GLY A 612 9.80 -22.21 -11.06
C GLY A 612 8.69 -22.04 -12.10
N ASN A 613 7.42 -22.13 -11.68
CA ASN A 613 6.27 -21.96 -12.56
C ASN A 613 5.89 -20.49 -12.68
N LYS A 614 5.78 -20.02 -13.92
CA LYS A 614 5.13 -18.75 -14.23
C LYS A 614 3.62 -18.85 -13.97
N PHE A 615 2.98 -17.71 -13.70
CA PHE A 615 1.59 -17.57 -13.31
C PHE A 615 0.71 -17.06 -14.45
N ASP A 616 -0.54 -17.50 -14.50
CA ASP A 616 -1.54 -16.96 -15.44
C ASP A 616 -1.88 -15.51 -15.09
N PHE A 617 -1.91 -15.20 -13.79
CA PHE A 617 -2.24 -13.90 -13.24
C PHE A 617 -1.17 -13.41 -12.24
N VAL A 618 -0.77 -12.15 -12.39
CA VAL A 618 0.07 -11.45 -11.39
C VAL A 618 -0.70 -10.22 -10.92
N VAL A 619 -0.92 -10.08 -9.62
CA VAL A 619 -1.64 -8.94 -9.03
C VAL A 619 -0.87 -8.38 -7.84
N GLY A 620 -1.15 -7.16 -7.43
CA GLY A 620 -0.53 -6.61 -6.21
C GLY A 620 -0.45 -5.09 -6.17
N ASN A 621 0.08 -4.61 -5.06
CA ASN A 621 0.43 -3.20 -4.84
C ASN A 621 1.90 -3.11 -4.41
N PRO A 622 2.85 -2.97 -5.35
CA PRO A 622 4.26 -2.89 -5.01
C PRO A 622 4.59 -1.64 -4.18
N PRO A 623 5.67 -1.64 -3.38
CA PRO A 623 6.04 -0.51 -2.53
C PRO A 623 6.41 0.74 -3.34
N TRP A 624 5.94 1.91 -2.90
CA TRP A 624 6.19 3.20 -3.56
C TRP A 624 7.26 3.98 -2.81
N ILE A 625 8.51 3.60 -3.05
CA ILE A 625 9.66 4.15 -2.36
C ILE A 625 10.55 4.85 -3.38
N ALA A 626 10.77 6.15 -3.16
CA ALA A 626 11.70 6.92 -3.98
C ALA A 626 13.13 6.39 -3.79
N TRP A 627 13.89 6.28 -4.87
CA TRP A 627 15.25 5.75 -4.88
C TRP A 627 16.15 6.34 -3.79
N LYS A 628 16.06 7.65 -3.56
CA LYS A 628 16.88 8.36 -2.57
C LYS A 628 16.52 8.08 -1.12
N SER A 629 15.30 7.61 -0.87
CA SER A 629 14.81 7.27 0.46
C SER A 629 15.24 5.87 0.89
N MET A 630 15.71 5.03 -0.05
CA MET A 630 16.25 3.72 0.27
C MET A 630 17.67 3.81 0.85
N SER A 631 18.02 2.88 1.73
CA SER A 631 19.37 2.77 2.29
C SER A 631 20.44 2.59 1.21
N LYS A 632 21.68 2.95 1.55
CA LYS A 632 22.80 2.86 0.60
C LYS A 632 23.06 1.41 0.17
N SER A 633 23.06 0.47 1.11
CA SER A 633 23.27 -0.96 0.84
C SER A 633 22.21 -1.52 -0.11
N TYR A 634 20.93 -1.22 0.12
CA TYR A 634 19.84 -1.71 -0.73
C TYR A 634 19.88 -1.09 -2.14
N ARG A 635 20.22 0.20 -2.25
CA ARG A 635 20.45 0.85 -3.55
C ARG A 635 21.60 0.20 -4.32
N GLU A 636 22.72 -0.09 -3.66
CA GLU A 636 23.87 -0.72 -4.31
C GLU A 636 23.54 -2.14 -4.79
N GLY A 637 22.85 -2.93 -3.95
CA GLY A 637 22.44 -4.30 -4.30
C GLY A 637 21.41 -4.37 -5.43
N THR A 638 20.48 -3.41 -5.50
CA THR A 638 19.44 -3.40 -6.55
C THR A 638 19.88 -2.70 -7.83
N LEU A 639 20.92 -1.86 -7.82
CA LEU A 639 21.32 -1.04 -8.97
C LEU A 639 21.58 -1.85 -10.25
N GLU A 640 22.21 -3.02 -10.14
CA GLU A 640 22.48 -3.88 -11.29
C GLU A 640 21.19 -4.41 -11.92
N ILE A 641 20.14 -4.65 -11.12
CA ILE A 641 18.82 -5.05 -11.60
C ILE A 641 18.24 -3.97 -12.51
N TRP A 642 18.23 -2.74 -12.03
CA TRP A 642 17.68 -1.61 -12.77
C TRP A 642 18.43 -1.36 -14.09
N LYS A 643 19.77 -1.49 -14.06
CA LYS A 643 20.60 -1.42 -15.27
C LYS A 643 20.32 -2.58 -16.22
N SER A 644 20.13 -3.79 -15.71
CA SER A 644 19.92 -4.99 -16.53
C SER A 644 18.64 -4.92 -17.37
N TYR A 645 17.57 -4.30 -16.85
CA TYR A 645 16.35 -4.01 -17.62
C TYR A 645 16.44 -2.70 -18.42
N GLY A 646 17.52 -1.94 -18.28
CA GLY A 646 17.72 -0.63 -18.91
C GLY A 646 16.66 0.39 -18.52
N ILE A 647 16.16 0.31 -17.28
CA ILE A 647 15.19 1.27 -16.72
C ILE A 647 15.86 2.40 -15.93
N PHE A 648 17.20 2.36 -15.81
CA PHE A 648 18.03 3.35 -15.09
C PHE A 648 19.23 3.83 -15.91
N GLU A 649 18.97 4.23 -17.16
CA GLU A 649 19.97 4.76 -18.09
C GLU A 649 20.06 6.29 -18.00
N LYS A 650 20.51 6.79 -16.84
CA LYS A 650 20.52 8.23 -16.52
C LYS A 650 21.92 8.79 -16.33
N ASN A 651 22.13 10.02 -16.81
CA ASN A 651 23.38 10.76 -16.64
C ASN A 651 23.62 11.02 -15.13
N ALA A 652 24.86 11.29 -14.71
CA ALA A 652 25.19 11.54 -13.30
C ALA A 652 24.34 12.67 -12.65
N TYR A 653 23.84 13.60 -13.46
CA TYR A 653 22.90 14.66 -13.07
C TYR A 653 21.49 14.15 -12.78
N ASP A 654 20.96 13.32 -13.66
CA ASP A 654 19.61 12.79 -13.55
C ASP A 654 19.53 11.87 -12.33
N LYS A 655 20.56 11.06 -12.07
CA LYS A 655 20.69 10.25 -10.83
C LYS A 655 20.58 11.07 -9.54
N LYS A 656 20.97 12.36 -9.56
CA LYS A 656 20.87 13.27 -8.40
C LYS A 656 19.54 14.01 -8.32
N THR A 657 18.75 14.10 -9.39
CA THR A 657 17.58 14.99 -9.46
C THR A 657 16.26 14.27 -9.71
N THR A 658 16.28 13.05 -10.26
CA THR A 658 15.07 12.25 -10.48
C THR A 658 14.57 11.60 -9.20
N HIS A 659 13.27 11.35 -9.16
CA HIS A 659 12.56 10.64 -8.10
C HIS A 659 12.06 9.33 -8.71
N ASP A 660 13.01 8.50 -9.18
CA ASP A 660 12.68 7.15 -9.65
C ASP A 660 12.14 6.33 -8.48
N ASP A 661 11.14 5.49 -8.75
CA ASP A 661 10.40 4.76 -7.72
C ASP A 661 10.64 3.26 -7.85
N PHE A 662 10.89 2.60 -6.72
CA PHE A 662 11.23 1.18 -6.66
C PHE A 662 10.17 0.27 -7.28
N GLY A 663 8.88 0.67 -7.27
CA GLY A 663 7.81 -0.05 -7.94
C GLY A 663 8.04 -0.30 -9.43
N MET A 664 8.88 0.52 -10.09
CA MET A 664 9.28 0.28 -11.49
C MET A 664 10.07 -1.03 -11.64
N ALA A 665 11.07 -1.26 -10.77
CA ALA A 665 11.89 -2.47 -10.80
C ALA A 665 11.06 -3.70 -10.43
N VAL A 666 10.19 -3.59 -9.41
CA VAL A 666 9.26 -4.66 -9.02
C VAL A 666 8.40 -5.08 -10.21
N THR A 667 7.84 -4.10 -10.93
CA THR A 667 6.99 -4.37 -12.10
C THR A 667 7.74 -5.13 -13.18
N TYR A 668 8.95 -4.70 -13.56
CA TYR A 668 9.73 -5.37 -14.61
C TYR A 668 10.15 -6.79 -14.21
N VAL A 669 10.57 -6.99 -12.95
CA VAL A 669 10.89 -8.33 -12.45
C VAL A 669 9.66 -9.22 -12.43
N ALA A 670 8.50 -8.69 -12.03
CA ALA A 670 7.26 -9.45 -11.99
C ALA A 670 6.78 -9.88 -13.38
N VAL A 671 6.86 -8.99 -14.38
CA VAL A 671 6.58 -9.34 -15.77
C VAL A 671 7.58 -10.38 -16.28
N ASP A 672 8.88 -10.24 -15.99
CA ASP A 672 9.92 -11.17 -16.47
C ASP A 672 9.82 -12.56 -15.85
N LYS A 673 9.86 -12.62 -14.52
CA LYS A 673 10.05 -13.85 -13.73
C LYS A 673 8.76 -14.56 -13.40
N TYR A 674 7.70 -13.83 -13.05
CA TYR A 674 6.46 -14.45 -12.56
C TYR A 674 5.40 -14.60 -13.64
N LEU A 675 5.27 -13.67 -14.60
CA LEU A 675 4.15 -13.73 -15.56
C LEU A 675 4.42 -14.69 -16.74
N LYS A 676 3.45 -15.57 -17.06
CA LYS A 676 3.45 -16.40 -18.30
C LYS A 676 3.41 -15.51 -19.54
N ASN A 677 3.90 -16.00 -20.68
CA ASN A 677 3.65 -15.33 -21.95
C ASN A 677 2.14 -15.31 -22.23
N ASN A 678 1.60 -14.19 -22.68
CA ASN A 678 0.15 -13.91 -22.78
C ASN A 678 -0.61 -13.96 -21.44
N GLY A 679 0.08 -14.06 -20.30
CA GLY A 679 -0.50 -13.88 -18.97
C GLY A 679 -0.94 -12.43 -18.76
N ASN A 680 -1.88 -12.23 -17.83
CA ASN A 680 -2.41 -10.91 -17.49
C ASN A 680 -1.89 -10.48 -16.13
N MET A 681 -1.50 -9.23 -16.01
CA MET A 681 -1.02 -8.66 -14.76
C MET A 681 -1.75 -7.36 -14.45
N VAL A 682 -2.11 -7.13 -13.19
CA VAL A 682 -2.64 -5.83 -12.73
C VAL A 682 -1.93 -5.38 -11.48
N PHE A 683 -1.21 -4.26 -11.56
CA PHE A 683 -0.61 -3.59 -10.41
C PHE A 683 -1.26 -2.23 -10.16
N LEU A 684 -1.33 -1.86 -8.88
CA LEU A 684 -1.58 -0.49 -8.44
C LEU A 684 -0.26 0.28 -8.44
N LEU A 685 -0.17 1.34 -9.24
CA LEU A 685 1.06 2.09 -9.46
C LEU A 685 0.83 3.60 -9.38
N PRO A 686 1.85 4.40 -9.07
CA PRO A 686 1.76 5.86 -9.16
C PRO A 686 1.50 6.32 -10.61
N ALA A 687 0.58 7.26 -10.80
CA ALA A 687 0.28 7.86 -12.12
C ALA A 687 1.51 8.51 -12.77
N SER A 688 2.51 8.87 -11.96
CA SER A 688 3.78 9.43 -12.42
C SER A 688 4.57 8.48 -13.33
N PHE A 689 4.34 7.17 -13.28
CA PHE A 689 5.03 6.20 -14.13
C PHE A 689 4.69 6.42 -15.61
N LEU A 690 3.44 6.80 -15.91
CA LEU A 690 3.01 7.11 -17.27
C LEU A 690 3.18 8.58 -17.65
N LYS A 691 3.05 9.49 -16.68
CA LYS A 691 2.96 10.94 -16.92
C LYS A 691 4.25 11.73 -16.69
N SER A 692 5.21 11.20 -15.93
CA SER A 692 6.39 11.98 -15.51
C SER A 692 7.47 11.98 -16.57
N THR A 693 7.92 13.17 -16.97
CA THR A 693 8.92 13.35 -18.04
C THR A 693 10.22 12.62 -17.76
N LYS A 694 10.67 12.61 -16.50
CA LYS A 694 11.91 11.95 -16.09
C LYS A 694 11.73 10.83 -15.09
N GLY A 695 10.78 10.93 -14.15
CA GLY A 695 10.61 9.91 -13.11
C GLY A 695 10.04 8.58 -13.62
N GLY A 696 9.35 8.58 -14.76
CA GLY A 696 8.76 7.36 -15.36
C GLY A 696 9.32 7.01 -16.74
N GLU A 697 10.36 7.71 -17.21
CA GLU A 697 10.96 7.53 -18.55
C GLU A 697 11.35 6.07 -18.79
N GLY A 698 12.18 5.50 -17.89
CA GLY A 698 12.58 4.09 -17.98
C GLY A 698 11.43 3.09 -17.86
N PHE A 699 10.35 3.44 -17.13
CA PHE A 699 9.18 2.55 -17.00
C PHE A 699 8.48 2.34 -18.35
N ARG A 700 8.40 3.39 -19.16
CA ARG A 700 7.69 3.40 -20.46
C ARG A 700 8.48 2.75 -21.60
N LYS A 701 9.60 2.08 -21.30
CA LYS A 701 10.34 1.26 -22.28
C LYS A 701 9.52 0.05 -22.75
N LEU A 702 8.73 -0.55 -21.86
CA LEU A 702 7.77 -1.62 -22.13
C LEU A 702 8.36 -2.86 -22.84
N SER A 703 9.64 -3.14 -22.58
CA SER A 703 10.34 -4.32 -23.10
C SER A 703 11.38 -4.82 -22.10
N ILE A 704 11.43 -6.14 -21.91
CA ILE A 704 12.43 -6.83 -21.09
C ILE A 704 13.70 -6.99 -21.93
N THR A 705 14.76 -6.26 -21.55
CA THR A 705 16.06 -6.28 -22.27
C THR A 705 17.18 -7.05 -21.57
N ARG A 706 16.86 -7.66 -20.43
CA ARG A 706 17.85 -8.34 -19.59
C ARG A 706 18.48 -9.53 -20.34
N PHE A 707 19.80 -9.65 -20.30
CA PHE A 707 20.57 -10.67 -21.02
C PHE A 707 20.36 -10.70 -22.54
N GLY A 708 20.14 -9.54 -23.16
CA GLY A 708 19.91 -9.45 -24.60
C GLY A 708 18.55 -10.01 -25.03
N GLN A 709 17.64 -10.28 -24.08
CA GLN A 709 16.24 -10.53 -24.39
C GLN A 709 15.64 -9.31 -25.09
N ASN A 710 14.55 -9.52 -25.82
CA ASN A 710 13.70 -8.46 -26.33
C ASN A 710 12.26 -8.92 -26.25
N VAL A 711 11.77 -9.13 -25.03
CA VAL A 711 10.40 -9.58 -24.79
C VAL A 711 9.53 -8.35 -24.51
N PRO A 712 8.69 -7.91 -25.45
CA PRO A 712 7.83 -6.77 -25.24
C PRO A 712 6.69 -7.10 -24.28
N PHE A 713 6.12 -6.06 -23.67
CA PHE A 713 4.84 -6.17 -22.99
C PHE A 713 3.99 -4.93 -23.25
N ARG A 714 2.66 -5.11 -23.24
CA ARG A 714 1.70 -4.06 -23.56
C ARG A 714 0.96 -3.65 -22.30
N ILE A 715 0.74 -2.36 -22.13
CA ILE A 715 -0.29 -1.85 -21.24
C ILE A 715 -1.62 -1.89 -22.00
N ASP A 716 -2.48 -2.84 -21.62
CA ASP A 716 -3.75 -3.15 -22.29
C ASP A 716 -4.89 -2.24 -21.82
N ALA A 717 -4.88 -1.85 -20.55
CA ALA A 717 -5.85 -0.95 -19.95
C ALA A 717 -5.22 -0.16 -18.79
N VAL A 718 -5.72 1.05 -18.54
CA VAL A 718 -5.35 1.88 -17.39
C VAL A 718 -6.63 2.42 -16.79
N ASP A 719 -6.84 2.16 -15.50
CA ASP A 719 -7.91 2.75 -14.71
C ASP A 719 -7.28 3.77 -13.74
N ASP A 720 -7.42 5.05 -14.05
CA ASP A 720 -6.80 6.17 -13.34
C ASP A 720 -7.70 6.71 -12.24
N PHE A 721 -7.30 6.51 -10.98
CA PHE A 721 -8.03 6.93 -9.79
C PHE A 721 -7.51 8.24 -9.19
N SER A 722 -6.76 9.05 -9.95
CA SER A 722 -6.19 10.32 -9.49
C SER A 722 -7.25 11.30 -8.95
N ASN A 723 -8.47 11.27 -9.51
CA ASN A 723 -9.60 12.09 -9.06
C ASN A 723 -10.47 11.42 -7.98
N VAL A 724 -10.08 10.25 -7.47
CA VAL A 724 -10.75 9.51 -6.38
C VAL A 724 -9.92 9.57 -5.09
N LYS A 725 -10.55 9.61 -3.91
CA LYS A 725 -9.83 9.60 -2.62
C LYS A 725 -9.45 8.17 -2.25
N LEU A 726 -8.46 7.63 -2.96
CA LEU A 726 -7.92 6.30 -2.73
C LEU A 726 -6.66 6.38 -1.84
N PHE A 727 -5.53 6.86 -2.39
CA PHE A 727 -4.28 7.06 -1.66
C PHE A 727 -3.89 8.55 -1.56
N THR A 728 -2.80 8.87 -0.86
CA THR A 728 -2.22 10.21 -0.85
C THR A 728 -1.52 10.56 -2.17
N ILE A 729 -1.05 9.54 -2.88
CA ILE A 729 -0.39 9.66 -4.19
C ILE A 729 -1.43 9.37 -5.30
N PRO A 730 -1.47 10.16 -6.39
CA PRO A 730 -2.29 9.83 -7.56
C PRO A 730 -1.94 8.44 -8.10
N THR A 731 -2.93 7.55 -8.15
CA THR A 731 -2.73 6.11 -8.37
C THR A 731 -3.54 5.63 -9.56
N ILE A 732 -2.96 4.68 -10.30
CA ILE A 732 -3.56 4.02 -11.45
C ILE A 732 -3.51 2.49 -11.26
N ALA A 733 -4.52 1.77 -11.73
CA ALA A 733 -4.46 0.33 -11.92
C ALA A 733 -4.06 0.06 -13.38
N ILE A 734 -2.93 -0.61 -13.61
CA ILE A 734 -2.41 -0.88 -14.96
C ILE A 734 -2.56 -2.36 -15.27
N LYS A 735 -3.26 -2.69 -16.36
CA LYS A 735 -3.31 -4.04 -16.92
C LYS A 735 -2.18 -4.25 -17.93
N ILE A 736 -1.33 -5.25 -17.70
CA ILE A 736 -0.18 -5.60 -18.54
C ILE A 736 -0.39 -6.99 -19.16
N ILE A 737 0.00 -7.15 -20.42
CA ILE A 737 0.07 -8.45 -21.12
C ILE A 737 1.49 -8.67 -21.62
N LYS A 738 2.10 -9.80 -21.23
CA LYS A 738 3.46 -10.16 -21.63
C LYS A 738 3.52 -10.77 -23.04
N GLY A 739 4.58 -10.43 -23.77
CA GLY A 739 4.85 -10.97 -25.11
C GLY A 739 4.11 -10.24 -26.23
N VAL A 740 3.44 -9.13 -25.92
CA VAL A 740 2.65 -8.34 -26.86
C VAL A 740 3.22 -6.93 -26.93
N GLU A 741 3.45 -6.40 -28.13
CA GLU A 741 3.96 -5.05 -28.31
C GLU A 741 2.91 -3.97 -27.96
N MET A 742 3.39 -2.85 -27.43
CA MET A 742 2.57 -1.67 -27.18
C MET A 742 2.14 -1.01 -28.49
N VAL A 743 0.85 -0.67 -28.59
CA VAL A 743 0.25 0.02 -29.73
C VAL A 743 -0.31 1.37 -29.25
N TYR A 744 -0.04 2.42 -30.02
CA TYR A 744 -0.54 3.78 -29.77
C TYR A 744 -1.37 4.28 -30.97
N PRO A 745 -2.40 5.12 -30.73
CA PRO A 745 -2.93 5.47 -29.41
C PRO A 745 -3.63 4.27 -28.75
N MET A 746 -3.54 4.22 -27.41
CA MET A 746 -4.23 3.26 -26.57
C MET A 746 -5.57 3.85 -26.13
N ASN A 747 -6.68 3.21 -26.47
CA ASN A 747 -8.04 3.75 -26.29
C ASN A 747 -8.76 3.18 -25.05
N ALA A 748 -7.99 2.67 -24.09
CA ALA A 748 -8.49 2.02 -22.88
C ALA A 748 -7.96 2.70 -21.61
N TYR A 749 -7.83 4.04 -21.65
CA TYR A 749 -7.42 4.85 -20.50
C TYR A 749 -8.67 5.44 -19.84
N LYS A 750 -9.14 4.84 -18.75
CA LYS A 750 -10.31 5.31 -17.99
C LYS A 750 -9.89 6.26 -16.89
N VAL A 751 -10.42 7.49 -16.87
CA VAL A 751 -10.23 8.43 -15.75
C VAL A 751 -11.45 8.38 -14.86
N TRP A 752 -11.28 7.88 -13.64
CA TRP A 752 -12.32 7.79 -12.63
C TRP A 752 -12.39 9.07 -11.79
N GLU A 753 -13.60 9.56 -11.57
CA GLU A 753 -13.89 10.74 -10.75
C GLU A 753 -14.96 10.40 -9.71
N GLN A 754 -14.75 10.86 -8.48
CA GLN A 754 -15.72 10.69 -7.41
C GLN A 754 -16.87 11.69 -7.59
N ILE A 755 -18.12 11.19 -7.56
CA ILE A 755 -19.31 12.03 -7.72
C ILE A 755 -19.46 12.94 -6.50
N GLY A 756 -19.55 14.24 -6.74
CA GLY A 756 -19.68 15.25 -5.68
C GLY A 756 -18.35 15.59 -5.02
N LYS A 757 -18.34 15.71 -3.68
CA LYS A 757 -17.11 16.05 -2.95
C LYS A 757 -16.23 14.81 -2.78
N LYS A 758 -14.93 14.97 -3.06
CA LYS A 758 -13.90 13.96 -2.82
C LYS A 758 -13.78 13.65 -1.31
N THR A 759 -14.40 12.57 -0.85
CA THR A 759 -14.38 12.10 0.55
C THR A 759 -13.76 10.71 0.67
N PRO A 760 -13.15 10.35 1.81
CA PRO A 760 -12.69 8.98 2.05
C PRO A 760 -13.82 7.97 1.82
N ILE A 761 -13.49 6.87 1.15
CA ILE A 761 -14.37 5.73 0.94
C ILE A 761 -13.97 4.68 1.98
N ASP A 762 -14.94 3.99 2.55
CA ASP A 762 -14.69 2.89 3.47
C ASP A 762 -13.80 1.83 2.82
N SER A 763 -12.71 1.45 3.49
CA SER A 763 -11.72 0.49 3.00
C SER A 763 -12.32 -0.87 2.70
N HIS A 764 -13.40 -1.25 3.39
CA HIS A 764 -14.06 -2.55 3.23
C HIS A 764 -15.34 -2.51 2.41
N ALA A 765 -15.66 -1.36 1.78
CA ALA A 765 -16.79 -1.26 0.86
C ALA A 765 -16.63 -2.22 -0.32
N LYS A 766 -17.75 -2.63 -0.93
CA LYS A 766 -17.76 -3.47 -2.13
C LYS A 766 -17.59 -2.64 -3.39
N TRP A 767 -16.88 -3.18 -4.39
CA TRP A 767 -16.62 -2.47 -5.64
C TRP A 767 -17.92 -2.05 -6.35
N ASN A 768 -18.95 -2.88 -6.32
CA ASN A 768 -20.27 -2.59 -6.90
C ASN A 768 -21.03 -1.45 -6.19
N GLU A 769 -20.73 -1.13 -4.94
CA GLU A 769 -21.27 0.01 -4.21
C GLU A 769 -20.45 1.26 -4.45
N VAL A 770 -19.12 1.10 -4.49
CA VAL A 770 -18.18 2.18 -4.77
C VAL A 770 -18.39 2.72 -6.19
N THR A 771 -18.53 1.85 -7.19
CA THR A 771 -18.72 2.26 -8.59
C THR A 771 -19.96 3.15 -8.79
N LYS A 772 -21.01 2.99 -7.98
CA LYS A 772 -22.21 3.86 -8.01
C LYS A 772 -21.91 5.30 -7.55
N LYS A 773 -20.82 5.50 -6.80
CA LYS A 773 -20.34 6.81 -6.32
C LYS A 773 -19.26 7.39 -7.23
N LEU A 774 -18.93 6.71 -8.33
CA LEU A 774 -17.90 7.13 -9.27
C LEU A 774 -18.52 7.33 -10.67
N ARG A 775 -17.92 8.22 -11.45
CA ARG A 775 -18.11 8.29 -12.90
C ARG A 775 -16.75 8.13 -13.57
N PHE A 776 -16.73 7.74 -14.83
CA PHE A 776 -15.49 7.71 -15.60
C PHE A 776 -15.69 8.23 -17.01
N GLU A 777 -14.60 8.72 -17.58
CA GLU A 777 -14.46 9.01 -19.00
C GLU A 777 -13.38 8.10 -19.60
N ILE A 778 -13.55 7.72 -20.87
CA ILE A 778 -12.55 6.96 -21.61
C ILE A 778 -11.78 7.93 -22.49
N LEU A 779 -10.46 7.93 -22.34
CA LEU A 779 -9.52 8.74 -23.10
C LEU A 779 -8.63 7.84 -23.97
N SER A 780 -8.07 8.47 -25.01
CA SER A 780 -6.94 7.93 -25.76
C SER A 780 -5.63 8.31 -25.06
N ALA A 781 -4.62 7.45 -25.13
CA ALA A 781 -3.30 7.68 -24.53
C ALA A 781 -2.17 7.40 -25.55
N GLN A 782 -1.18 8.29 -25.62
CA GLN A 782 0.03 8.10 -26.44
C GLN A 782 1.23 8.90 -25.89
N PRO A 783 2.48 8.58 -26.28
CA PRO A 783 3.63 9.41 -25.95
C PRO A 783 3.45 10.84 -26.51
N VAL A 784 3.80 11.85 -25.72
CA VAL A 784 3.69 13.26 -26.10
C VAL A 784 4.67 13.63 -27.23
N ASP A 785 5.78 12.92 -27.35
CA ASP A 785 6.74 13.02 -28.44
C ASP A 785 6.68 11.75 -29.29
N GLY A 786 6.21 11.86 -30.54
CA GLY A 786 6.06 10.73 -31.45
C GLY A 786 7.38 10.05 -31.84
N ASN A 787 8.53 10.72 -31.66
CA ASN A 787 9.86 10.15 -31.92
C ASN A 787 10.45 9.44 -30.69
N ASP A 788 9.87 9.66 -29.50
CA ASP A 788 10.33 9.10 -28.25
C ASP A 788 9.19 8.36 -27.54
N LYS A 789 9.16 7.03 -27.71
CA LYS A 789 8.18 6.15 -27.07
C LYS A 789 8.24 6.18 -25.53
N GLN A 790 9.34 6.65 -24.95
CA GLN A 790 9.52 6.80 -23.49
C GLN A 790 9.12 8.18 -22.98
N SER A 791 8.69 9.10 -23.85
CA SER A 791 8.14 10.39 -23.43
C SER A 791 6.84 10.24 -22.63
N SER A 792 6.48 11.26 -21.85
CA SER A 792 5.27 11.26 -21.02
C SER A 792 4.02 10.98 -21.84
N TRP A 793 3.05 10.25 -21.27
CA TRP A 793 1.80 9.99 -21.95
C TRP A 793 0.87 11.22 -21.94
N LEU A 794 0.45 11.65 -23.12
CA LEU A 794 -0.69 12.53 -23.33
C LEU A 794 -1.97 11.71 -23.27
N THR A 795 -2.98 12.18 -22.52
CA THR A 795 -4.32 11.59 -22.53
C THR A 795 -5.37 12.62 -22.90
N LEU A 796 -6.16 12.35 -23.93
CA LEU A 796 -7.22 13.21 -24.44
C LEU A 796 -8.37 12.39 -25.03
N PRO A 797 -9.61 12.93 -25.10
CA PRO A 797 -10.71 12.26 -25.78
C PRO A 797 -10.43 12.08 -27.29
N ASP A 798 -9.79 13.07 -27.90
CA ASP A 798 -9.40 13.10 -29.31
C ASP A 798 -7.96 13.60 -29.48
N MET A 799 -7.19 12.91 -30.32
CA MET A 799 -5.77 13.19 -30.58
C MET A 799 -5.54 13.97 -31.89
N GLU A 800 -6.55 14.19 -32.73
CA GLU A 800 -6.35 14.75 -34.07
C GLU A 800 -5.66 16.12 -34.04
N PHE A 801 -6.17 17.05 -33.23
CA PHE A 801 -5.57 18.37 -33.08
C PHE A 801 -4.22 18.32 -32.35
N ALA A 802 -4.11 17.49 -31.33
CA ALA A 802 -2.87 17.32 -30.57
C ALA A 802 -1.72 16.83 -31.45
N ASN A 803 -1.97 15.89 -32.36
CA ASN A 803 -0.98 15.37 -33.30
C ASN A 803 -0.41 16.46 -34.23
N LYS A 804 -1.24 17.42 -34.65
CA LYS A 804 -0.80 18.56 -35.48
C LYS A 804 0.08 19.54 -34.70
N VAL A 805 -0.26 19.76 -33.42
CA VAL A 805 0.45 20.65 -32.48
C VAL A 805 1.79 20.05 -32.03
N LEU A 806 1.83 18.73 -31.86
CA LEU A 806 2.99 18.00 -31.33
C LEU A 806 3.85 17.35 -32.42
N ASP A 807 3.55 17.60 -33.70
CA ASP A 807 4.24 17.04 -34.86
C ASP A 807 5.76 17.15 -34.72
N SER A 808 6.42 15.99 -34.55
CA SER A 808 7.84 15.88 -34.29
C SER A 808 8.70 16.16 -35.54
N SER A 809 8.09 16.19 -36.73
CA SER A 809 8.77 16.56 -37.98
C SER A 809 9.02 18.07 -38.10
N LYS A 810 8.28 18.89 -37.35
CA LYS A 810 8.40 20.36 -37.35
C LYS A 810 9.50 20.86 -36.40
N PRO A 811 10.20 21.96 -36.72
CA PRO A 811 11.23 22.53 -35.84
C PRO A 811 10.67 23.12 -34.54
N ARG A 812 11.46 23.07 -33.45
CA ARG A 812 11.17 23.71 -32.15
C ARG A 812 12.01 24.98 -31.99
N TYR A 813 11.36 26.15 -32.06
CA TYR A 813 12.05 27.45 -32.01
C TYR A 813 12.20 28.05 -30.60
N TYR A 814 11.40 27.59 -29.65
CA TYR A 814 11.30 28.16 -28.31
C TYR A 814 11.74 27.18 -27.24
N SER A 815 12.44 27.66 -26.20
CA SER A 815 12.90 26.82 -25.10
C SER A 815 12.67 27.51 -23.76
N GLY A 816 11.95 26.83 -22.86
CA GLY A 816 11.75 27.28 -21.49
C GLY A 816 13.04 27.19 -20.66
N ARG A 817 13.14 28.06 -19.66
CA ARG A 817 14.22 28.12 -18.67
C ARG A 817 13.63 28.25 -17.27
N LYS A 818 14.33 27.72 -16.27
CA LYS A 818 13.94 27.84 -14.86
C LYS A 818 14.40 29.18 -14.30
N GLY A 819 13.63 29.75 -13.37
CA GLY A 819 14.03 30.92 -12.60
C GLY A 819 15.22 30.68 -11.67
N ILE A 820 15.68 31.78 -11.07
CA ILE A 820 16.87 31.84 -10.21
C ILE A 820 16.66 30.95 -8.99
N GLU A 821 17.62 30.05 -8.72
CA GLU A 821 17.61 29.15 -7.56
C GLU A 821 18.67 29.60 -6.53
N PRO A 822 18.24 30.08 -5.34
CA PRO A 822 19.15 30.47 -4.25
C PRO A 822 19.87 29.33 -3.53
N ALA A 823 19.68 28.07 -3.97
CA ALA A 823 20.36 26.89 -3.44
C ALA A 823 20.27 26.76 -1.91
N GLY A 824 19.08 26.99 -1.35
CA GLY A 824 18.80 26.89 0.09
C GLY A 824 18.96 28.17 0.91
N ALA A 825 19.39 29.29 0.29
CA ALA A 825 19.64 30.57 0.96
C ALA A 825 18.60 31.65 0.64
N LYS A 826 17.30 31.30 0.52
CA LYS A 826 16.25 32.25 0.15
C LYS A 826 16.19 33.47 1.08
N GLY A 827 16.42 33.28 2.39
CA GLY A 827 16.45 34.37 3.37
C GLY A 827 17.70 35.25 3.37
N VAL A 828 18.61 35.09 2.40
CA VAL A 828 19.73 36.02 2.17
C VAL A 828 19.49 36.84 0.91
N TYR A 829 18.94 36.21 -0.14
CA TYR A 829 18.78 36.85 -1.44
C TYR A 829 17.42 37.51 -1.64
N LEU A 830 16.32 36.96 -1.10
CA LEU A 830 15.01 37.60 -1.20
C LEU A 830 14.95 38.75 -0.19
N LEU A 831 14.43 39.89 -0.64
CA LEU A 831 14.43 41.14 0.09
C LEU A 831 13.01 41.67 0.29
N LYS A 832 12.81 42.38 1.41
CA LYS A 832 11.66 43.29 1.58
C LYS A 832 11.80 44.46 0.59
N LYS A 833 10.76 45.31 0.48
CA LYS A 833 10.82 46.49 -0.39
C LYS A 833 12.04 47.35 -0.02
N PRO A 834 13.02 47.53 -0.93
CA PRO A 834 14.21 48.32 -0.64
C PRO A 834 13.86 49.80 -0.50
N ILE A 835 14.69 50.55 0.23
CA ILE A 835 14.54 51.99 0.42
C ILE A 835 15.74 52.69 -0.22
N LYS A 836 15.48 53.55 -1.20
CA LYS A 836 16.52 54.35 -1.87
C LYS A 836 17.13 55.33 -0.87
N CYS A 837 18.43 55.19 -0.60
CA CYS A 837 19.18 56.11 0.26
C CYS A 837 19.71 57.30 -0.54
N ARG A 838 20.31 57.01 -1.69
CA ARG A 838 20.77 57.95 -2.73
C ARG A 838 20.96 57.16 -4.03
N ASP A 839 21.21 57.84 -5.14
CA ASP A 839 21.46 57.16 -6.43
C ASP A 839 22.59 56.13 -6.29
N GLY A 840 22.31 54.90 -6.77
CA GLY A 840 23.24 53.77 -6.69
C GLY A 840 23.34 53.07 -5.34
N LEU A 841 22.66 53.52 -4.27
CA LEU A 841 22.75 52.90 -2.93
C LEU A 841 21.38 52.72 -2.26
N MET A 842 21.10 51.50 -1.83
CA MET A 842 19.80 51.05 -1.31
C MET A 842 19.94 50.45 0.08
N LEU A 843 19.03 50.79 1.00
CA LEU A 843 18.87 50.07 2.26
C LEU A 843 17.98 48.85 2.00
N ILE A 844 18.49 47.66 2.33
CA ILE A 844 17.79 46.39 2.14
C ILE A 844 17.55 45.70 3.48
N GLU A 845 16.55 44.83 3.51
CA GLU A 845 16.23 43.94 4.62
C GLU A 845 15.93 42.56 4.02
N ASN A 846 16.49 41.52 4.62
CA ASN A 846 16.27 40.16 4.15
C ASN A 846 14.86 39.62 4.51
N CYS A 847 14.30 38.79 3.64
CA CYS A 847 13.05 38.07 3.89
C CYS A 847 13.31 36.78 4.68
N ILE A 848 13.67 36.90 5.95
CA ILE A 848 14.04 35.74 6.79
C ILE A 848 12.90 34.71 6.93
N GLU A 849 11.63 35.13 6.83
CA GLU A 849 10.47 34.24 6.90
C GLU A 849 10.40 33.23 5.72
N ARG A 850 11.13 33.49 4.64
CA ARG A 850 11.27 32.59 3.48
C ARG A 850 12.41 31.59 3.64
N GLN A 851 13.18 31.66 4.72
CA GLN A 851 14.28 30.75 5.01
C GLN A 851 13.81 29.45 5.67
N ARG A 852 14.53 28.35 5.44
CA ARG A 852 14.25 27.04 6.04
C ARG A 852 15.45 26.40 6.74
N ARG A 853 16.67 26.59 6.24
CA ARG A 853 17.86 26.06 6.92
C ARG A 853 18.10 26.80 8.25
N LYS A 854 18.38 26.04 9.30
CA LYS A 854 18.52 26.51 10.70
C LYS A 854 19.71 27.44 10.90
N ASP A 855 20.81 27.22 10.17
CA ASP A 855 22.03 28.06 10.22
C ASP A 855 21.75 29.52 9.83
N PHE A 856 21.07 29.76 8.70
CA PHE A 856 20.66 31.10 8.29
C PHE A 856 19.60 31.69 9.24
N LEU A 857 18.68 30.89 9.78
CA LEU A 857 17.68 31.37 10.74
C LEU A 857 18.31 31.90 12.04
N LYS A 858 19.41 31.31 12.51
CA LYS A 858 20.16 31.79 13.69
C LYS A 858 20.76 33.18 13.50
N LYS A 859 21.07 33.58 12.26
CA LYS A 859 21.57 34.93 11.94
C LYS A 859 20.47 36.00 12.01
N GLY A 860 19.20 35.61 11.97
CA GLY A 860 18.06 36.50 12.16
C GLY A 860 17.82 37.50 11.02
N VAL A 861 17.04 38.53 11.33
CA VAL A 861 16.78 39.66 10.43
C VAL A 861 18.03 40.52 10.33
N HIS A 862 18.44 40.83 9.10
CA HIS A 862 19.61 41.65 8.80
C HIS A 862 19.20 42.81 7.88
N LYS A 863 19.66 44.02 8.21
CA LYS A 863 19.45 45.23 7.42
C LYS A 863 20.78 45.91 7.17
N ASP A 864 21.08 46.19 5.91
CA ASP A 864 22.29 46.93 5.54
C ASP A 864 22.10 47.67 4.21
N LYS A 865 23.04 48.57 3.90
CA LYS A 865 23.08 49.29 2.62
C LYS A 865 23.86 48.47 1.62
N VAL A 866 23.35 48.33 0.40
CA VAL A 866 24.04 47.67 -0.72
C VAL A 866 23.89 48.50 -2.01
N GLU A 867 24.74 48.24 -2.99
CA GLU A 867 24.67 48.89 -4.29
C GLU A 867 23.41 48.48 -5.06
N GLU A 868 22.71 49.46 -5.64
CA GLU A 868 21.47 49.26 -6.40
C GLU A 868 21.64 48.29 -7.59
N THR A 869 22.84 48.26 -8.17
CA THR A 869 23.17 47.51 -9.40
C THR A 869 22.68 46.07 -9.39
N TYR A 870 22.74 45.40 -8.23
CA TYR A 870 22.42 43.98 -8.09
C TYR A 870 21.03 43.71 -7.49
N ILE A 871 20.22 44.74 -7.25
CA ILE A 871 18.85 44.58 -6.78
C ILE A 871 17.91 44.58 -7.98
N PHE A 872 17.09 43.53 -8.07
CA PHE A 872 16.10 43.38 -9.13
C PHE A 872 14.69 43.17 -8.56
N PRO A 873 13.65 43.69 -9.22
CA PRO A 873 12.29 43.25 -8.97
C PRO A 873 12.14 41.78 -9.38
N MET A 874 11.50 41.00 -8.52
CA MET A 874 11.35 39.55 -8.68
C MET A 874 9.88 39.14 -8.73
N LEU A 875 9.55 38.21 -9.61
CA LEU A 875 8.25 37.54 -9.60
C LEU A 875 8.38 36.08 -9.16
N GLY A 876 7.60 35.70 -8.15
CA GLY A 876 7.38 34.32 -7.73
C GLY A 876 6.00 33.82 -8.15
N GLY A 877 5.72 32.53 -7.95
CA GLY A 877 4.44 31.92 -8.37
C GLY A 877 3.19 32.56 -7.73
N ARG A 878 3.33 33.20 -6.57
CA ARG A 878 2.25 33.96 -5.89
C ARG A 878 1.96 35.31 -6.54
N ASN A 879 2.93 35.85 -7.28
CA ASN A 879 2.91 37.20 -7.83
C ASN A 879 2.28 37.26 -9.23
N ILE A 880 2.03 36.11 -9.86
CA ILE A 880 1.49 36.03 -11.22
C ILE A 880 0.21 35.19 -11.27
N ALA A 881 -0.61 35.40 -12.29
CA ALA A 881 -1.76 34.59 -12.68
C ALA A 881 -1.87 34.58 -14.22
N LYS A 882 -2.84 33.83 -14.76
CA LYS A 882 -3.12 33.84 -16.20
C LYS A 882 -3.32 35.29 -16.66
N TRP A 883 -2.52 35.73 -17.64
CA TRP A 883 -2.54 37.08 -18.22
C TRP A 883 -2.16 38.25 -17.29
N GLN A 884 -1.84 38.02 -16.02
CA GLN A 884 -1.76 39.09 -15.03
C GLN A 884 -0.58 38.99 -14.08
N VAL A 885 0.07 40.13 -13.82
CA VAL A 885 0.99 40.34 -12.69
C VAL A 885 0.22 41.00 -11.55
N LYS A 886 0.25 40.39 -10.36
CA LYS A 886 -0.50 40.83 -9.17
C LYS A 886 0.31 41.73 -8.25
N SER A 887 1.59 41.46 -8.11
CA SER A 887 2.52 42.15 -7.21
C SER A 887 3.95 41.76 -7.56
N ASN A 888 4.95 42.19 -6.80
CA ASN A 888 6.33 41.72 -6.91
C ASN A 888 7.01 41.57 -5.54
N GLU A 889 8.11 40.82 -5.53
CA GLU A 889 9.10 40.81 -4.45
C GLU A 889 10.40 41.46 -5.00
N TYR A 890 11.48 41.43 -4.22
CA TYR A 890 12.80 41.92 -4.63
C TYR A 890 13.86 40.87 -4.33
N ILE A 891 14.94 40.86 -5.12
CA ILE A 891 16.03 39.89 -4.97
C ILE A 891 17.38 40.54 -5.24
N LEU A 892 18.38 40.15 -4.46
CA LEU A 892 19.79 40.45 -4.70
C LEU A 892 20.39 39.40 -5.65
N VAL A 893 20.96 39.82 -6.78
CA VAL A 893 21.52 38.94 -7.82
C VAL A 893 22.94 39.40 -8.16
N PRO A 894 23.98 38.86 -7.51
CA PRO A 894 25.38 39.22 -7.76
C PRO A 894 25.93 38.54 -9.05
N HIS A 895 25.16 38.64 -10.13
CA HIS A 895 25.43 38.07 -11.44
C HIS A 895 25.15 39.12 -12.53
N THR A 896 25.65 38.87 -13.73
CA THR A 896 25.31 39.63 -14.94
C THR A 896 25.19 38.68 -16.14
N ALA A 897 24.73 39.16 -17.29
CA ALA A 897 24.71 38.38 -18.52
C ALA A 897 26.10 37.82 -18.90
N LYS A 898 27.17 38.57 -18.59
CA LYS A 898 28.57 38.14 -18.77
C LYS A 898 29.02 37.16 -17.67
N HIS A 899 28.66 37.43 -16.41
CA HIS A 899 29.05 36.64 -15.24
C HIS A 899 27.93 35.67 -14.82
N LYS A 900 27.68 34.65 -15.64
CA LYS A 900 26.61 33.66 -15.43
C LYS A 900 26.77 32.84 -14.13
N TYR A 901 28.01 32.58 -13.71
CA TYR A 901 28.33 31.81 -12.49
C TYR A 901 28.61 32.67 -11.25
N GLY A 902 28.26 33.96 -11.32
CA GLY A 902 28.51 34.92 -10.26
C GLY A 902 29.74 35.77 -10.59
N ILE A 903 29.72 37.02 -10.13
CA ILE A 903 30.84 37.93 -10.31
C ILE A 903 32.01 37.45 -9.44
N PRO A 904 33.26 37.43 -9.95
CA PRO A 904 34.42 37.07 -9.13
C PRO A 904 34.55 37.98 -7.91
N VAL A 905 34.88 37.42 -6.75
CA VAL A 905 34.97 38.16 -5.48
C VAL A 905 35.86 39.42 -5.59
N LYS A 906 37.02 39.30 -6.23
CA LYS A 906 37.94 40.43 -6.45
C LYS A 906 37.31 41.57 -7.24
N GLU A 907 36.47 41.25 -8.23
CA GLU A 907 35.77 42.25 -9.04
C GLU A 907 34.58 42.85 -8.27
N LEU A 908 33.84 42.04 -7.53
CA LEU A 908 32.72 42.52 -6.72
C LEU A 908 33.19 43.47 -5.61
N VAL A 909 34.29 43.16 -4.92
CA VAL A 909 34.89 44.06 -3.91
C VAL A 909 35.26 45.41 -4.50
N LYS A 910 35.76 45.44 -5.74
CA LYS A 910 36.17 46.67 -6.43
C LYS A 910 34.97 47.51 -6.88
N THR A 911 33.89 46.86 -7.33
CA THR A 911 32.78 47.53 -8.02
C THR A 911 31.55 47.74 -7.13
N ALA A 912 31.38 46.92 -6.09
CA ALA A 912 30.26 46.95 -5.17
C ALA A 912 30.67 46.42 -3.78
N PRO A 913 31.53 47.16 -3.06
CA PRO A 913 32.05 46.74 -1.76
C PRO A 913 30.95 46.47 -0.73
N LYS A 914 29.83 47.20 -0.76
CA LYS A 914 28.74 47.02 0.22
C LYS A 914 27.93 45.75 -0.03
N THR A 915 27.71 45.40 -1.29
CA THR A 915 27.12 44.11 -1.68
C THR A 915 28.04 42.96 -1.26
N ASN A 916 29.36 43.14 -1.38
CA ASN A 916 30.31 42.16 -0.87
C ASN A 916 30.25 42.03 0.66
N ASP A 917 30.19 43.13 1.41
CA ASP A 917 30.04 43.12 2.87
C ASP A 917 28.79 42.31 3.30
N TRP A 918 27.64 42.55 2.63
CA TRP A 918 26.41 41.81 2.85
C TRP A 918 26.56 40.30 2.62
N LEU A 919 27.17 39.89 1.50
CA LEU A 919 27.36 38.47 1.19
C LEU A 919 28.37 37.81 2.12
N ASN A 920 29.43 38.52 2.49
CA ASN A 920 30.50 38.02 3.34
C ASN A 920 30.05 37.79 4.79
N PHE A 921 29.05 38.54 5.27
CA PHE A 921 28.41 38.28 6.56
C PHE A 921 27.83 36.85 6.68
N TYR A 922 27.47 36.24 5.54
CA TYR A 922 26.94 34.88 5.41
C TYR A 922 27.92 33.89 4.75
N HIS A 923 29.22 34.20 4.73
CA HIS A 923 30.21 33.46 3.94
C HIS A 923 30.13 31.94 4.13
N ASP A 924 30.21 31.50 5.38
CA ASP A 924 30.31 30.07 5.72
C ASP A 924 29.01 29.33 5.42
N GLU A 925 27.86 29.92 5.75
CA GLU A 925 26.54 29.34 5.48
C GLU A 925 26.27 29.25 3.96
N LEU A 926 26.64 30.29 3.20
CA LEU A 926 26.49 30.31 1.75
C LEU A 926 27.40 29.25 1.10
N LEU A 927 28.67 29.17 1.51
CA LEU A 927 29.60 28.16 0.99
C LEU A 927 29.11 26.73 1.27
N ALA A 928 28.72 26.44 2.53
CA ALA A 928 28.16 25.16 2.91
C ALA A 928 26.91 24.82 2.08
N SER A 929 26.03 25.80 1.86
CA SER A 929 24.83 25.60 1.05
C SER A 929 25.10 25.34 -0.42
N ARG A 930 26.17 25.91 -0.99
CA ARG A 930 26.56 25.67 -2.39
C ARG A 930 27.21 24.30 -2.59
N ILE A 931 28.04 23.88 -1.63
CA ILE A 931 28.62 22.52 -1.64
C ILE A 931 27.51 21.48 -1.54
N GLN A 932 26.53 21.70 -0.67
CA GLN A 932 25.44 20.75 -0.42
C GLN A 932 24.38 20.74 -1.53
N ASN A 933 23.92 21.92 -1.97
CA ASN A 933 22.72 22.06 -2.81
C ASN A 933 22.99 22.67 -4.19
N GLY A 934 24.19 23.22 -4.43
CA GLY A 934 24.52 23.92 -5.68
C GLY A 934 24.70 22.96 -6.87
N LYS A 935 24.07 23.26 -7.99
CA LYS A 935 24.19 22.47 -9.22
C LYS A 935 25.58 22.68 -9.85
N PHE A 936 26.41 21.64 -9.82
CA PHE A 936 27.78 21.66 -10.36
C PHE A 936 28.61 22.82 -9.79
N PHE A 937 28.45 23.08 -8.49
CA PHE A 937 29.25 24.10 -7.82
C PHE A 937 30.72 23.66 -7.76
N ASN A 938 31.63 24.57 -8.11
CA ASN A 938 33.07 24.35 -8.02
C ASN A 938 33.72 25.50 -7.26
N ALA A 939 34.09 25.23 -6.01
CA ALA A 939 34.68 26.21 -5.10
C ALA A 939 35.98 26.84 -5.62
N ASN A 940 36.71 26.17 -6.53
CA ASN A 940 37.97 26.68 -7.08
C ASN A 940 37.75 27.74 -8.17
N THR A 941 36.56 27.77 -8.79
CA THR A 941 36.29 28.61 -9.98
C THR A 941 35.11 29.54 -9.81
N GLN A 942 34.29 29.35 -8.77
CA GLN A 942 33.02 30.04 -8.59
C GLN A 942 32.91 30.64 -7.19
N PRO A 943 32.31 31.84 -7.05
CA PRO A 943 32.15 32.47 -5.75
C PRO A 943 31.16 31.71 -4.86
N TYR A 944 31.40 31.76 -3.54
CA TYR A 944 30.55 31.10 -2.53
C TYR A 944 29.09 31.57 -2.52
N TYR A 945 28.80 32.72 -3.12
CA TYR A 945 27.47 33.30 -3.27
C TYR A 945 26.78 33.02 -4.62
N ARG A 946 27.31 32.10 -5.45
CA ARG A 946 26.72 31.76 -6.76
C ARG A 946 25.25 31.36 -6.66
N LEU A 947 24.39 31.92 -7.51
CA LEU A 947 23.02 31.49 -7.74
C LEU A 947 22.94 30.51 -8.94
N ASP A 948 21.96 29.62 -8.92
CA ASP A 948 21.72 28.66 -10.00
C ASP A 948 20.65 29.14 -10.99
N ASN A 949 20.70 28.59 -12.21
CA ASN A 949 19.82 28.92 -13.35
C ASN A 949 19.86 30.42 -13.75
N VAL A 950 21.01 31.08 -13.61
CA VAL A 950 21.22 32.45 -14.13
C VAL A 950 21.90 32.39 -15.50
N GLY A 951 21.37 33.13 -16.48
CA GLY A 951 21.94 33.22 -17.82
C GLY A 951 21.50 34.49 -18.55
N GLU A 952 21.86 34.62 -19.83
CA GLU A 952 21.44 35.77 -20.67
C GLU A 952 19.91 35.92 -20.70
N TYR A 953 19.19 34.80 -20.75
CA TYR A 953 17.71 34.76 -20.71
C TYR A 953 17.11 35.40 -19.44
N THR A 954 17.86 35.42 -18.32
CA THR A 954 17.42 36.07 -17.08
C THR A 954 17.25 37.57 -17.26
N TYR A 955 18.02 38.18 -18.17
CA TYR A 955 18.06 39.62 -18.41
C TYR A 955 17.34 40.02 -19.71
N ALA A 956 16.62 39.09 -20.36
CA ALA A 956 15.86 39.39 -21.58
C ALA A 956 14.84 40.52 -21.33
N PRO A 957 14.67 41.47 -22.28
CA PRO A 957 13.79 42.63 -22.09
C PRO A 957 12.31 42.23 -21.96
N TYR A 958 11.89 41.18 -22.68
CA TYR A 958 10.55 40.62 -22.57
C TYR A 958 10.62 39.15 -22.16
N LYS A 959 9.66 38.70 -21.36
CA LYS A 959 9.58 37.31 -20.91
C LYS A 959 8.14 36.82 -20.93
N VAL A 960 7.96 35.56 -21.32
CA VAL A 960 6.71 34.82 -21.09
C VAL A 960 6.93 33.94 -19.86
N LEU A 961 6.11 34.12 -18.82
CA LEU A 961 6.24 33.45 -17.53
C LEU A 961 5.09 32.50 -17.28
N TRP A 962 5.37 31.31 -16.73
CA TRP A 962 4.35 30.39 -16.21
C TRP A 962 4.81 29.72 -14.92
N LYS A 963 3.86 29.16 -14.17
CA LYS A 963 4.14 28.54 -12.86
C LYS A 963 4.62 27.10 -13.05
N GLU A 964 5.63 26.70 -12.28
CA GLU A 964 6.02 25.29 -12.15
C GLU A 964 4.89 24.47 -11.48
N GLN A 965 4.13 25.10 -10.57
CA GLN A 965 3.06 24.47 -9.79
C GLN A 965 1.75 25.25 -9.93
N THR A 966 0.80 24.71 -10.69
CA THR A 966 -0.53 25.28 -10.93
C THR A 966 -1.51 24.21 -11.41
N GLY A 967 -2.81 24.34 -11.14
CA GLY A 967 -3.80 23.34 -11.53
C GLY A 967 -4.05 23.23 -13.04
N SER A 968 -3.78 24.30 -13.78
CA SER A 968 -3.93 24.36 -15.24
C SER A 968 -2.91 25.33 -15.81
N MET A 969 -2.48 25.11 -17.07
CA MET A 969 -1.51 25.99 -17.72
C MET A 969 -1.97 27.45 -17.70
N SER A 970 -1.06 28.34 -17.31
CA SER A 970 -1.32 29.77 -17.17
C SER A 970 -0.04 30.56 -17.34
N ALA A 971 -0.01 31.41 -18.37
CA ALA A 971 1.13 32.25 -18.71
C ALA A 971 0.80 33.74 -18.68
N VAL A 972 1.83 34.57 -18.56
CA VAL A 972 1.78 36.04 -18.60
C VAL A 972 3.02 36.62 -19.28
N VAL A 973 2.86 37.70 -20.04
CA VAL A 973 3.98 38.47 -20.59
C VAL A 973 4.42 39.54 -19.59
N VAL A 974 5.73 39.69 -19.43
CA VAL A 974 6.33 40.79 -18.66
C VAL A 974 7.44 41.47 -19.47
N GLY A 975 7.51 42.79 -19.35
CA GLY A 975 8.60 43.64 -19.81
C GLY A 975 9.42 44.18 -18.64
N SER A 976 9.56 45.50 -18.57
CA SER A 976 10.28 46.18 -17.48
C SER A 976 9.45 46.32 -16.20
N TYR A 977 10.10 46.80 -15.13
CA TYR A 977 9.47 47.10 -13.84
C TYR A 977 8.32 48.09 -13.99
N LEU A 978 8.55 49.22 -14.66
CA LEU A 978 7.53 50.26 -14.84
C LEU A 978 6.39 49.83 -15.77
N GLU A 979 6.67 48.95 -16.74
CA GLU A 979 5.66 48.48 -17.69
C GLU A 979 4.72 47.41 -17.10
N SER A 980 5.26 46.55 -16.22
CA SER A 980 4.61 45.28 -15.86
C SER A 980 4.12 45.22 -14.42
N ILE A 981 4.74 45.96 -13.50
CA ILE A 981 4.38 45.89 -12.08
C ILE A 981 3.21 46.86 -11.80
N PRO A 982 2.10 46.39 -11.22
CA PRO A 982 1.04 47.27 -10.74
C PRO A 982 1.58 48.24 -9.69
N ASP A 983 1.22 49.52 -9.80
CA ASP A 983 1.63 50.57 -8.85
C ASP A 983 3.17 50.71 -8.69
N ALA A 984 3.92 50.46 -9.77
CA ALA A 984 5.37 50.57 -9.78
C ALA A 984 5.87 51.96 -9.35
N ASP A 985 6.81 51.98 -8.41
CA ASP A 985 7.38 53.21 -7.87
C ASP A 985 8.45 53.76 -8.83
N LYS A 986 8.10 54.78 -9.60
CA LYS A 986 8.97 55.42 -10.60
C LYS A 986 10.28 55.98 -10.02
N ASN A 987 10.33 56.23 -8.71
CA ASN A 987 11.49 56.83 -8.05
C ASN A 987 12.36 55.80 -7.31
N LEU A 988 11.94 54.53 -7.29
CA LEU A 988 12.64 53.49 -6.53
C LEU A 988 14.03 53.22 -7.11
N PHE A 989 14.11 52.96 -8.41
CA PHE A 989 15.38 52.68 -9.10
C PHE A 989 15.88 53.92 -9.86
N SER A 990 17.19 54.01 -10.05
CA SER A 990 17.83 55.06 -10.87
C SER A 990 17.57 54.85 -12.37
N GLU A 991 17.33 53.61 -12.78
CA GLU A 991 16.95 53.22 -14.15
C GLU A 991 15.85 52.16 -14.09
N ASP A 992 15.02 52.08 -15.13
CA ASP A 992 13.98 51.04 -15.21
C ASP A 992 14.64 49.65 -15.29
N LYS A 993 14.23 48.74 -14.40
CA LYS A 993 14.87 47.44 -14.21
C LYS A 993 14.13 46.35 -14.96
N THR A 994 14.88 45.40 -15.52
CA THR A 994 14.30 44.13 -15.98
C THR A 994 13.77 43.32 -14.78
N ILE A 995 12.71 42.56 -15.01
CA ILE A 995 12.15 41.65 -14.02
C ILE A 995 12.87 40.30 -14.08
N VAL A 996 13.27 39.79 -12.92
CA VAL A 996 13.80 38.43 -12.75
C VAL A 996 12.78 37.55 -12.02
N VAL A 997 12.99 36.23 -11.98
CA VAL A 997 11.99 35.29 -11.46
C VAL A 997 12.58 34.23 -10.54
N ASP A 998 11.81 33.79 -9.53
CA ASP A 998 12.16 32.72 -8.59
C ASP A 998 12.17 31.35 -9.28
N SER A 999 12.88 30.38 -8.69
CA SER A 999 12.98 29.02 -9.22
C SER A 999 11.66 28.27 -9.42
N LYS A 1000 10.55 28.72 -8.81
CA LYS A 1000 9.20 28.17 -9.02
C LYS A 1000 8.42 28.80 -10.17
N VAL A 1001 9.03 29.74 -10.89
CA VAL A 1001 8.52 30.34 -12.11
C VAL A 1001 9.43 29.97 -13.26
N LEU A 1002 8.82 29.53 -14.36
CA LEU A 1002 9.49 29.17 -15.60
C LEU A 1002 9.33 30.33 -16.58
N MET A 1003 10.30 30.50 -17.47
CA MET A 1003 10.34 31.64 -18.39
C MET A 1003 10.84 31.28 -19.77
N LEU A 1004 10.38 32.03 -20.76
CA LEU A 1004 10.95 32.17 -22.08
C LEU A 1004 11.39 33.63 -22.25
N GLY A 1005 12.69 33.89 -22.48
CA GLY A 1005 13.22 35.23 -22.72
C GLY A 1005 13.23 35.59 -24.21
N LEU A 1006 12.77 36.79 -24.55
CA LEU A 1006 12.60 37.28 -25.92
C LEU A 1006 13.01 38.75 -26.05
N ASN A 1007 13.32 39.17 -27.28
CA ASN A 1007 13.74 40.54 -27.59
C ASN A 1007 12.61 41.40 -28.20
N ASN A 1008 11.51 40.79 -28.60
CA ASN A 1008 10.37 41.45 -29.23
C ASN A 1008 9.08 41.20 -28.42
N ILE A 1009 8.32 42.26 -28.14
CA ILE A 1009 7.09 42.20 -27.34
C ILE A 1009 5.94 41.49 -28.07
N ASP A 1010 5.82 41.66 -29.39
CA ASP A 1010 4.80 40.99 -30.21
C ASP A 1010 5.05 39.49 -30.23
N GLU A 1011 6.30 39.07 -30.38
CA GLU A 1011 6.69 37.67 -30.29
C GLU A 1011 6.38 37.09 -28.90
N ALA A 1012 6.60 37.84 -27.82
CA ALA A 1012 6.25 37.40 -26.47
C ALA A 1012 4.74 37.22 -26.31
N HIS A 1013 3.94 38.16 -26.81
CA HIS A 1013 2.49 38.05 -26.79
C HIS A 1013 1.96 36.94 -27.70
N TYR A 1014 2.61 36.69 -28.83
CA TYR A 1014 2.29 35.60 -29.74
C TYR A 1014 2.46 34.24 -29.06
N VAL A 1015 3.63 33.98 -28.46
CA VAL A 1015 3.88 32.70 -27.76
C VAL A 1015 2.99 32.57 -26.53
N CYS A 1016 2.83 33.63 -25.73
CA CYS A 1016 1.93 33.64 -24.58
C CYS A 1016 0.47 33.38 -24.99
N GLY A 1017 0.04 33.94 -26.12
CA GLY A 1017 -1.27 33.72 -26.71
C GLY A 1017 -1.52 32.25 -27.03
N ILE A 1018 -0.56 31.61 -27.69
CA ILE A 1018 -0.65 30.19 -28.06
C ILE A 1018 -0.73 29.29 -26.84
N ILE A 1019 0.16 29.44 -25.86
CA ILE A 1019 0.22 28.51 -24.71
C ILE A 1019 -0.91 28.70 -23.69
N ASN A 1020 -1.69 29.79 -23.80
CA ASN A 1020 -2.89 30.03 -23.00
C ASN A 1020 -4.20 29.75 -23.76
N ALA A 1021 -4.14 29.42 -25.06
CA ALA A 1021 -5.31 29.05 -25.84
C ALA A 1021 -5.90 27.73 -25.31
N THR A 1022 -7.23 27.68 -25.16
CA THR A 1022 -7.93 26.57 -24.50
C THR A 1022 -7.55 25.19 -25.04
N ASP A 1023 -7.47 25.02 -26.36
CA ASP A 1023 -7.14 23.72 -26.96
C ASP A 1023 -5.67 23.32 -26.69
N ILE A 1024 -4.76 24.29 -26.65
CA ILE A 1024 -3.36 24.07 -26.31
C ILE A 1024 -3.19 23.77 -24.81
N VAL A 1025 -3.94 24.47 -23.96
CA VAL A 1025 -3.98 24.22 -22.51
C VAL A 1025 -4.45 22.79 -22.23
N ASN A 1026 -5.50 22.32 -22.91
CA ASN A 1026 -5.97 20.94 -22.80
C ASN A 1026 -4.87 19.92 -23.16
N ILE A 1027 -4.08 20.18 -24.20
CA ILE A 1027 -2.94 19.32 -24.57
C ILE A 1027 -1.87 19.32 -23.48
N ILE A 1028 -1.47 20.51 -22.98
CA ILE A 1028 -0.45 20.65 -21.94
C ILE A 1028 -0.88 19.96 -20.64
N ASP A 1029 -2.12 20.21 -20.22
CA ASP A 1029 -2.68 19.61 -19.02
C ASP A 1029 -2.89 18.09 -19.18
N GLY A 1030 -3.15 17.62 -20.40
CA GLY A 1030 -3.33 16.20 -20.73
C GLY A 1030 -2.10 15.32 -20.52
N TYR A 1031 -0.88 15.86 -20.48
CA TYR A 1031 0.33 15.11 -20.10
C TYR A 1031 0.95 15.57 -18.77
N ALA A 1032 0.41 16.62 -18.14
CA ALA A 1032 0.90 17.11 -16.86
C ALA A 1032 0.50 16.20 -15.69
N ILE A 1033 1.30 16.20 -14.62
CA ILE A 1033 0.97 15.50 -13.37
C ILE A 1033 0.43 16.49 -12.36
N SER A 1034 -0.85 16.34 -11.99
CA SER A 1034 -1.47 17.14 -10.92
C SER A 1034 -1.21 18.63 -11.15
N THR A 1035 -0.39 19.28 -10.32
CA THR A 1035 -0.04 20.69 -10.45
C THR A 1035 1.28 20.98 -11.15
N ASN A 1036 2.12 19.99 -11.45
CA ASN A 1036 3.47 20.23 -11.97
C ASN A 1036 3.50 20.43 -13.49
N ARG A 1037 4.07 21.56 -13.94
CA ARG A 1037 4.40 21.84 -15.35
C ARG A 1037 5.88 22.24 -15.44
N GLY A 1038 6.62 21.62 -16.36
CA GLY A 1038 8.06 21.85 -16.51
C GLY A 1038 8.41 22.84 -17.63
N VAL A 1039 9.72 22.96 -17.88
CA VAL A 1039 10.23 23.71 -19.06
C VAL A 1039 9.95 22.99 -20.38
N ASP A 1040 9.56 21.72 -20.29
CA ASP A 1040 9.19 20.84 -21.38
C ASP A 1040 7.88 21.22 -22.07
N VAL A 1041 7.07 22.12 -21.49
CA VAL A 1041 5.92 22.74 -22.17
C VAL A 1041 6.29 23.26 -23.57
N LEU A 1042 7.43 23.93 -23.72
CA LEU A 1042 7.89 24.44 -25.02
C LEU A 1042 8.75 23.42 -25.80
N LYS A 1043 9.13 22.30 -25.17
CA LYS A 1043 9.90 21.23 -25.83
C LYS A 1043 9.04 20.50 -26.86
N TYR A 1044 7.77 20.26 -26.53
CA TYR A 1044 6.90 19.42 -27.36
C TYR A 1044 6.07 20.19 -28.39
N LEU A 1045 5.68 21.43 -28.11
CA LEU A 1045 4.82 22.21 -28.99
C LEU A 1045 5.57 22.70 -30.24
N ALA A 1046 5.07 22.36 -31.43
CA ALA A 1046 5.60 22.77 -32.73
C ALA A 1046 5.20 24.21 -33.10
N ILE A 1047 5.41 25.17 -32.19
CA ILE A 1047 5.02 26.57 -32.39
C ILE A 1047 5.87 27.17 -33.53
N PRO A 1048 5.26 27.65 -34.63
CA PRO A 1048 5.99 28.32 -35.70
C PRO A 1048 6.71 29.56 -35.19
N LYS A 1049 7.90 29.84 -35.73
CA LYS A 1049 8.64 31.06 -35.41
C LYS A 1049 7.79 32.28 -35.75
N PHE A 1050 7.74 33.24 -34.83
CA PHE A 1050 7.03 34.48 -35.07
C PHE A 1050 7.56 35.18 -36.33
N ASP A 1051 6.61 35.69 -37.11
CA ASP A 1051 6.85 36.38 -38.36
C ASP A 1051 6.01 37.65 -38.34
N SER A 1052 6.68 38.79 -38.39
CA SER A 1052 6.05 40.10 -38.38
C SER A 1052 5.27 40.38 -39.66
N ASP A 1053 5.44 39.66 -40.75
CA ASP A 1053 4.67 39.86 -41.98
C ASP A 1053 3.42 39.00 -42.03
N ASN A 1054 3.34 37.98 -41.17
CA ASN A 1054 2.19 37.10 -41.05
C ASN A 1054 1.05 37.76 -40.24
N GLN A 1055 -0.08 38.01 -40.92
CA GLN A 1055 -1.25 38.66 -40.32
C GLN A 1055 -1.87 37.83 -39.19
N LEU A 1056 -1.82 36.50 -39.26
CA LEU A 1056 -2.37 35.64 -38.20
C LEU A 1056 -1.50 35.71 -36.94
N HIS A 1057 -0.18 35.73 -37.10
CA HIS A 1057 0.76 35.89 -35.97
C HIS A 1057 0.55 37.23 -35.26
N LYS A 1058 0.43 38.33 -36.03
CA LYS A 1058 0.09 39.66 -35.49
C LYS A 1058 -1.23 39.65 -34.73
N LYS A 1059 -2.25 39.02 -35.29
CA LYS A 1059 -3.60 38.96 -34.69
C LYS A 1059 -3.62 38.21 -33.36
N ILE A 1060 -2.86 37.12 -33.23
CA ILE A 1060 -2.72 36.39 -31.95
C ILE A 1060 -1.99 37.24 -30.92
N ALA A 1061 -0.91 37.91 -31.31
CA ALA A 1061 -0.20 38.84 -30.44
C ALA A 1061 -1.12 39.98 -29.97
N GLU A 1062 -1.95 40.53 -30.87
CA GLU A 1062 -2.92 41.58 -30.56
C GLU A 1062 -4.00 41.11 -29.58
N TYR A 1063 -4.60 39.92 -29.77
CA TYR A 1063 -5.55 39.36 -28.82
C TYR A 1063 -4.93 39.18 -27.43
N SER A 1064 -3.73 38.61 -27.38
CA SER A 1064 -2.98 38.47 -26.13
C SER A 1064 -2.75 39.83 -25.46
N LYS A 1065 -2.32 40.86 -26.19
CA LYS A 1065 -2.15 42.23 -25.66
C LYS A 1065 -3.44 42.81 -25.11
N ASN A 1066 -4.54 42.69 -25.85
CA ASN A 1066 -5.84 43.23 -25.44
C ASN A 1066 -6.34 42.58 -24.15
N ILE A 1067 -6.13 41.26 -23.99
CA ILE A 1067 -6.43 40.54 -22.75
C ILE A 1067 -5.57 41.05 -21.59
N HIS A 1068 -4.25 41.20 -21.78
CA HIS A 1068 -3.37 41.74 -20.73
C HIS A 1068 -3.78 43.17 -20.33
N ASN A 1069 -4.11 44.03 -21.30
CA ASN A 1069 -4.54 45.39 -21.05
C ASN A 1069 -5.85 45.43 -20.26
N ALA A 1070 -6.81 44.56 -20.57
CA ALA A 1070 -8.05 44.43 -19.81
C ALA A 1070 -7.76 44.13 -18.31
N PHE A 1071 -6.84 43.20 -18.02
CA PHE A 1071 -6.43 42.88 -16.65
C PHE A 1071 -5.58 43.97 -15.97
N LYS A 1072 -4.84 44.79 -16.73
CA LYS A 1072 -4.14 45.97 -16.19
C LYS A 1072 -5.14 47.05 -15.76
N THR A 1073 -6.24 47.24 -16.48
CA THR A 1073 -7.27 48.23 -16.14
C THR A 1073 -8.24 47.74 -15.07
N ASN A 1074 -8.65 46.47 -15.13
CA ASN A 1074 -9.54 45.86 -14.15
C ASN A 1074 -9.08 44.42 -13.86
N ALA A 1075 -8.65 44.17 -12.62
CA ALA A 1075 -8.19 42.86 -12.19
C ALA A 1075 -9.24 41.73 -12.34
N ASN A 1076 -10.53 42.08 -12.46
CA ASN A 1076 -11.64 41.15 -12.66
C ASN A 1076 -12.29 41.29 -14.06
N ALA A 1077 -11.53 41.73 -15.07
CA ALA A 1077 -12.04 41.86 -16.43
C ALA A 1077 -12.58 40.52 -16.98
N ASN A 1078 -13.75 40.55 -17.61
CA ASN A 1078 -14.27 39.40 -18.34
C ASN A 1078 -13.66 39.38 -19.75
N VAL A 1079 -12.86 38.36 -20.04
CA VAL A 1079 -12.10 38.22 -21.30
C VAL A 1079 -12.53 36.99 -22.11
N CYS A 1080 -13.64 36.33 -21.77
CA CYS A 1080 -14.04 35.05 -22.37
C CYS A 1080 -14.18 35.12 -23.90
N GLU A 1081 -14.75 36.20 -24.43
CA GLU A 1081 -14.87 36.40 -25.89
C GLU A 1081 -13.51 36.55 -26.58
N LEU A 1082 -12.58 37.31 -25.97
CA LEU A 1082 -11.23 37.48 -26.48
C LEU A 1082 -10.45 36.17 -26.44
N GLU A 1083 -10.59 35.38 -25.38
CA GLU A 1083 -9.98 34.05 -25.28
C GLU A 1083 -10.55 33.07 -26.32
N ALA A 1084 -11.84 33.13 -26.61
CA ALA A 1084 -12.46 32.32 -27.66
C ALA A 1084 -11.94 32.70 -29.05
N LEU A 1085 -11.84 34.00 -29.37
CA LEU A 1085 -11.27 34.49 -30.62
C LEU A 1085 -9.79 34.13 -30.78
N LEU A 1086 -9.02 34.26 -29.69
CA LEU A 1086 -7.63 33.83 -29.62
C LEU A 1086 -7.52 32.33 -29.92
N ASN A 1087 -8.34 31.48 -29.29
CA ASN A 1087 -8.32 30.04 -29.51
C ASN A 1087 -8.59 29.68 -30.98
N ILE A 1088 -9.58 30.31 -31.62
CA ILE A 1088 -9.88 30.11 -33.05
C ILE A 1088 -8.68 30.51 -33.92
N ALA A 1089 -8.04 31.65 -33.62
CA ALA A 1089 -6.85 32.09 -34.36
C ALA A 1089 -5.67 31.13 -34.18
N VAL A 1090 -5.47 30.59 -32.98
CA VAL A 1090 -4.42 29.62 -32.69
C VAL A 1090 -4.68 28.29 -33.39
N ARG A 1091 -5.91 27.78 -33.45
CA ARG A 1091 -6.22 26.55 -34.21
C ARG A 1091 -5.81 26.66 -35.68
N LYS A 1092 -6.07 27.80 -36.32
CA LYS A 1092 -5.70 28.08 -37.72
C LYS A 1092 -4.19 28.11 -37.99
N ILE A 1093 -3.34 28.14 -36.96
CA ILE A 1093 -1.88 28.01 -37.14
C ILE A 1093 -1.49 26.54 -37.35
N PHE A 1094 -2.24 25.61 -36.75
CA PHE A 1094 -1.91 24.19 -36.72
C PHE A 1094 -2.76 23.34 -37.67
N GLU A 1095 -3.92 23.86 -38.09
CA GLU A 1095 -4.73 23.37 -39.21
C GLU A 1095 -4.18 23.87 -40.55
#